data_AF-A0A959DPF9-F1
#
_entry.id   AF-A0A959DPF9-F1
#
_cell.length_a   1.000
_cell.length_b   1.000
_cell.length_c   1.000
_cell.angle_alpha   90.00
_cell.angle_beta   90.00
_cell.angle_gamma   90.00
#
_symmetry.space_group_name_H-M   'P 1'
#
loop_
_entity.id
_entity.type
_entity.pdbx_description
1 polymer ?
#
loop_
_entity_poly.entity_id
_entity_poly.type
_entity_poly.pdbx_seq_one_letter_code
_entity_poly.pdbx_strand_id
1 'polypeptide(L)'
;MDWGSVKAGILLCILFACNTSENDPSGIAICTTKVKPDKATREMIDKVQSAFNAIDPLQAEYIFNSRRAELLEKKMDGMKPGTERNLVVYDYGIELLRAGQTDKAIEVFENFNNYFKDKFFINKDKILEEFRKQLAISYMRKGEQENCIINHNNESCIIPLSPKGQHINKEGSTKAIEYLKECLETDPFDFENQYLLNIAYMTLGGYPDQVPEEFLIPQSYFDQHNFPKFHDIAGSLGVDVNHMSGGVCLDDFNNDGYLDIMVSSWGYQDQIRYFENDRMGGFIDKTSATGLLGVTGGLNLKHADYNNDGNVDFIILRGSWLENYGKIPNSLIRNNGDGTFTDVTMEAGVYSEEPTQTAIWTDFNLDGWLDLFIANESSDKGAFGCEFYLNNGDGTFSNKTMESGITEIGYFKGVDSGDLNNDGYPDLYLSNFNGKNLLYYNEGVKEGVSFRLAPDSVGVSDPTHSFSTWIFDYNNDGFEDIFVSAYSDVERSAANIFMANIRLMEDPRVDQRTPRLYRNNGNGTFTNVSHEAGLTEPLSTMGCNFGDLDNDGYLDFYAATGDPSYISIVPNKMYRNVNGESFEDVTFSGGFGHIQKGHAVGFADLDMDGDQDIYAVLGGAYEGDNFRNVLFENPIGNQNNWINIKLEGKTCNRSAIGAKVIATIEEDGKTRKIFNTVGTGASFGGNSLLAEIGLGKAESIKTLEIIWPDKGRTTSVFNDVPVNQVVKITQGISEIQSTGLSALTFVKTAHEHH
;
A
#
# COMPACT_ATOMS: atom_id res chain seq x y z
N MET A 1 -26.85 -54.49 38.04
CA MET A 1 -28.15 -54.46 37.33
C MET A 1 -29.04 -53.59 38.18
N ASP A 2 -29.54 -52.46 37.73
CA ASP A 2 -30.30 -52.32 36.49
C ASP A 2 -30.22 -50.90 35.92
N TRP A 3 -30.29 -50.84 34.60
CA TRP A 3 -30.42 -49.65 33.78
C TRP A 3 -31.86 -49.16 33.84
N GLY A 4 -32.09 -47.86 33.90
CA GLY A 4 -33.43 -47.36 33.58
C GLY A 4 -33.73 -45.97 34.08
N SER A 5 -33.67 -45.02 33.14
CA SER A 5 -34.51 -43.82 33.06
C SER A 5 -33.91 -42.47 33.49
N VAL A 6 -33.39 -41.77 32.46
CA VAL A 6 -33.61 -40.33 32.15
C VAL A 6 -32.89 -39.32 33.06
N LYS A 7 -31.69 -38.84 32.65
CA LYS A 7 -31.40 -37.63 31.82
C LYS A 7 -31.49 -36.29 32.59
N ALA A 8 -30.44 -35.50 32.32
CA ALA A 8 -30.29 -34.05 32.49
C ALA A 8 -29.90 -33.54 33.88
N GLY A 9 -28.69 -32.97 33.98
CA GLY A 9 -28.34 -32.08 35.08
C GLY A 9 -26.87 -32.07 35.50
N ILE A 10 -26.03 -31.37 34.72
CA ILE A 10 -25.04 -30.39 35.27
C ILE A 10 -23.70 -30.92 35.86
N LEU A 11 -22.61 -30.19 35.48
CA LEU A 11 -21.21 -30.15 35.96
C LEU A 11 -20.27 -31.31 35.57
N LEU A 12 -19.21 -31.18 34.76
CA LEU A 12 -18.21 -30.12 34.50
C LEU A 12 -17.28 -29.84 35.70
N CYS A 13 -16.01 -30.25 35.58
CA CYS A 13 -14.83 -29.45 35.95
C CYS A 13 -13.53 -30.11 35.42
N ILE A 14 -12.92 -29.40 34.48
CA ILE A 14 -11.68 -29.64 33.76
C ILE A 14 -10.50 -29.16 34.63
N LEU A 15 -9.39 -29.89 34.62
CA LEU A 15 -8.07 -29.43 35.05
C LEU A 15 -7.20 -29.23 33.82
N PHE A 16 -6.92 -27.97 33.47
CA PHE A 16 -5.73 -27.59 32.71
C PHE A 16 -5.12 -26.37 33.40
N ALA A 17 -3.82 -26.44 33.67
CA ALA A 17 -3.07 -25.45 34.44
C ALA A 17 -2.65 -24.27 33.54
N CYS A 18 -3.05 -23.05 33.94
CA CYS A 18 -2.45 -21.79 33.51
C CYS A 18 -1.29 -21.47 34.46
N ASN A 19 -0.14 -21.09 33.91
CA ASN A 19 0.95 -20.50 34.68
C ASN A 19 0.74 -18.98 34.64
N THR A 20 0.30 -18.39 35.76
CA THR A 20 0.11 -16.94 35.94
C THR A 20 1.40 -16.32 36.47
N SER A 21 1.99 -15.37 35.74
CA SER A 21 2.85 -14.35 36.36
C SER A 21 1.98 -13.19 36.81
N GLU A 22 2.00 -12.91 38.10
CA GLU A 22 1.22 -11.86 38.77
C GLU A 22 1.71 -10.46 38.37
N ASN A 23 0.86 -9.69 37.68
CA ASN A 23 0.55 -8.26 37.89
C ASN A 23 -0.02 -7.64 36.60
N ASP A 24 -1.30 -7.88 36.34
CA ASP A 24 -2.10 -7.08 35.39
C ASP A 24 -3.51 -6.88 36.01
N PRO A 25 -3.96 -5.65 36.27
CA PRO A 25 -5.29 -5.38 36.82
C PRO A 25 -6.43 -5.40 35.79
N SER A 26 -6.19 -5.67 34.50
CA SER A 26 -7.19 -5.52 33.43
C SER A 26 -8.17 -6.69 33.26
N GLY A 27 -7.92 -7.87 33.84
CA GLY A 27 -8.96 -8.86 34.13
C GLY A 27 -9.83 -9.38 32.96
N ILE A 28 -9.40 -9.29 31.71
CA ILE A 28 -10.01 -10.02 30.58
C ILE A 28 -8.93 -10.91 29.95
N ALA A 29 -8.84 -12.14 30.44
CA ALA A 29 -8.03 -13.17 29.78
C ALA A 29 -8.78 -13.65 28.52
N ILE A 30 -8.52 -13.02 27.38
CA ILE A 30 -8.92 -13.58 26.08
C ILE A 30 -7.96 -14.74 25.78
N CYS A 31 -8.38 -15.94 26.18
CA CYS A 31 -7.64 -17.15 25.87
C CYS A 31 -7.88 -17.51 24.40
N THR A 32 -7.17 -16.88 23.46
CA THR A 32 -7.20 -17.30 22.05
C THR A 32 -6.53 -18.66 21.94
N THR A 33 -7.32 -19.68 21.62
CA THR A 33 -6.79 -21.01 21.33
C THR A 33 -5.93 -20.93 20.07
N LYS A 34 -4.63 -21.18 20.20
CA LYS A 34 -3.72 -21.19 19.05
C LYS A 34 -4.12 -22.31 18.08
N VAL A 35 -4.51 -21.93 16.87
CA VAL A 35 -4.77 -22.88 15.78
C VAL A 35 -3.44 -23.12 15.07
N LYS A 36 -3.07 -24.40 14.94
CA LYS A 36 -1.88 -24.77 14.19
C LYS A 36 -2.19 -24.69 12.70
N PRO A 37 -1.27 -24.17 11.87
CA PRO A 37 -1.42 -24.25 10.43
C PRO A 37 -1.58 -25.72 10.00
N ASP A 38 -2.42 -25.95 9.01
CA ASP A 38 -2.68 -27.28 8.48
C ASP A 38 -1.45 -27.86 7.76
N LYS A 39 -1.60 -29.00 7.09
CA LYS A 39 -0.49 -29.65 6.41
C LYS A 39 -0.04 -28.86 5.16
N ALA A 40 -0.97 -28.40 4.33
CA ALA A 40 -0.66 -27.68 3.09
C ALA A 40 0.00 -26.34 3.40
N THR A 41 -0.54 -25.60 4.38
CA THR A 41 0.04 -24.35 4.85
C THR A 41 1.46 -24.54 5.38
N ARG A 42 1.72 -25.60 6.17
CA ARG A 42 3.09 -25.88 6.64
C ARG A 42 4.05 -26.23 5.51
N GLU A 43 3.60 -26.97 4.50
CA GLU A 43 4.43 -27.29 3.32
C GLU A 43 4.82 -26.03 2.55
N MET A 44 3.90 -25.06 2.41
CA MET A 44 4.19 -23.77 1.78
C MET A 44 5.09 -22.88 2.65
N ILE A 45 4.88 -22.83 3.97
CA ILE A 45 5.79 -22.15 4.91
C ILE A 45 7.22 -22.69 4.75
N ASP A 46 7.40 -24.01 4.74
CA ASP A 46 8.72 -24.63 4.59
C ASP A 46 9.36 -24.30 3.23
N LYS A 47 8.57 -24.22 2.15
CA LYS A 47 9.03 -23.83 0.81
C LYS A 47 9.49 -22.37 0.76
N VAL A 48 8.68 -21.45 1.26
CA VAL A 48 9.02 -20.01 1.32
C VAL A 48 10.29 -19.81 2.14
N GLN A 49 10.38 -20.44 3.32
CA GLN A 49 11.58 -20.38 4.15
C GLN A 49 12.81 -20.99 3.46
N SER A 50 12.65 -22.12 2.78
CA SER A 50 13.76 -22.77 2.06
C SER A 50 14.27 -21.91 0.90
N ALA A 51 13.37 -21.34 0.10
CA ALA A 51 13.71 -20.43 -0.99
C ALA A 51 14.46 -19.21 -0.48
N PHE A 52 13.95 -18.58 0.58
CA PHE A 52 14.59 -17.42 1.18
C PHE A 52 15.97 -17.73 1.79
N ASN A 53 16.10 -18.83 2.51
CA ASN A 53 17.37 -19.25 3.11
C ASN A 53 18.45 -19.61 2.07
N ALA A 54 18.06 -19.90 0.83
CA ALA A 54 18.96 -20.19 -0.27
C ALA A 54 19.55 -18.93 -0.93
N ILE A 55 19.01 -17.74 -0.65
CA ILE A 55 19.50 -16.47 -1.20
C ILE A 55 20.89 -16.16 -0.62
N ASP A 56 21.82 -15.77 -1.49
CA ASP A 56 23.13 -15.25 -1.06
C ASP A 56 22.96 -13.83 -0.50
N PRO A 57 23.22 -13.61 0.80
CA PRO A 57 23.09 -12.29 1.42
C PRO A 57 23.93 -11.20 0.73
N LEU A 58 25.05 -11.57 0.09
CA LEU A 58 25.95 -10.64 -0.58
C LEU A 58 25.45 -10.20 -1.97
N GLN A 59 24.36 -10.79 -2.48
CA GLN A 59 23.84 -10.51 -3.82
C GLN A 59 22.43 -9.88 -3.81
N ALA A 60 21.72 -9.92 -2.69
CA ALA A 60 20.34 -9.46 -2.58
C ALA A 60 20.24 -8.05 -1.96
N GLU A 61 20.31 -7.00 -2.78
CA GLU A 61 20.53 -5.59 -2.38
C GLU A 61 19.70 -5.08 -1.19
N TYR A 62 18.41 -5.36 -1.12
CA TYR A 62 17.51 -4.73 -0.14
C TYR A 62 17.34 -5.49 1.18
N ILE A 63 17.70 -6.77 1.21
CA ILE A 63 17.45 -7.66 2.35
C ILE A 63 18.76 -8.17 2.95
N PHE A 64 18.72 -8.73 4.16
CA PHE A 64 19.87 -9.29 4.88
C PHE A 64 20.92 -8.27 5.35
N ASN A 65 20.54 -7.02 5.58
CA ASN A 65 21.47 -5.96 5.98
C ASN A 65 22.28 -6.34 7.22
N SER A 66 21.63 -6.84 8.27
CA SER A 66 22.29 -7.28 9.50
C SER A 66 23.30 -8.40 9.24
N ARG A 67 22.91 -9.39 8.43
CA ARG A 67 23.78 -10.53 8.08
C ARG A 67 24.95 -10.11 7.20
N ARG A 68 24.75 -9.16 6.29
CA ARG A 68 25.85 -8.58 5.50
C ARG A 68 26.83 -7.82 6.37
N ALA A 69 26.34 -7.02 7.32
CA ALA A 69 27.20 -6.33 8.28
C ALA A 69 28.09 -7.33 9.03
N GLU A 70 27.56 -8.47 9.52
CA GLU A 70 28.35 -9.52 10.15
C GLU A 70 29.39 -10.17 9.23
N LEU A 71 29.05 -10.39 7.94
CA LEU A 71 29.97 -10.95 6.96
C LEU A 71 31.12 -9.99 6.64
N LEU A 72 30.82 -8.69 6.52
CA LEU A 72 31.80 -7.64 6.31
C LEU A 72 32.71 -7.49 7.53
N GLU A 73 32.15 -7.56 8.75
CA GLU A 73 32.93 -7.57 10.00
C GLU A 73 33.95 -8.70 10.02
N LYS A 74 33.53 -9.94 9.77
CA LYS A 74 34.42 -11.11 9.69
C LYS A 74 35.46 -10.99 8.59
N LYS A 75 35.10 -10.39 7.45
CA LYS A 75 36.03 -10.14 6.34
C LYS A 75 37.14 -9.17 6.78
N MET A 76 36.83 -8.16 7.58
CA MET A 76 37.81 -7.17 8.07
C MET A 76 38.85 -7.75 9.01
N ASP A 77 38.54 -8.79 9.81
CA ASP A 77 39.47 -9.42 10.74
C ASP A 77 40.72 -10.01 10.06
N GLY A 78 40.56 -10.46 8.81
CA GLY A 78 41.65 -11.00 7.99
C GLY A 78 42.45 -9.94 7.22
N MET A 79 42.03 -8.68 7.24
CA MET A 79 42.58 -7.63 6.38
C MET A 79 43.62 -6.76 7.09
N LYS A 80 44.73 -6.48 6.41
CA LYS A 80 45.70 -5.49 6.88
C LYS A 80 45.15 -4.07 6.70
N PRO A 81 45.54 -3.10 7.54
CA PRO A 81 45.22 -1.70 7.32
C PRO A 81 45.67 -1.23 5.93
N GLY A 82 44.78 -0.57 5.19
CA GLY A 82 45.02 -0.12 3.82
C GLY A 82 43.73 0.24 3.08
N THR A 83 43.86 0.70 1.84
CA THR A 83 42.72 1.18 1.02
C THR A 83 41.61 0.15 0.88
N GLU A 84 41.95 -1.11 0.58
CA GLU A 84 40.96 -2.18 0.45
C GLU A 84 40.17 -2.41 1.73
N ARG A 85 40.84 -2.42 2.89
CA ARG A 85 40.18 -2.55 4.18
C ARG A 85 39.26 -1.36 4.43
N ASN A 86 39.68 -0.15 4.06
CA ASN A 86 38.88 1.04 4.28
C ASN A 86 37.57 1.04 3.46
N LEU A 87 37.59 0.50 2.23
CA LEU A 87 36.37 0.31 1.44
C LEU A 87 35.42 -0.68 2.12
N VAL A 88 35.93 -1.81 2.63
CA VAL A 88 35.10 -2.80 3.34
C VAL A 88 34.50 -2.21 4.62
N VAL A 89 35.23 -1.36 5.35
CA VAL A 89 34.67 -0.72 6.55
C VAL A 89 33.60 0.32 6.19
N TYR A 90 33.75 1.01 5.05
CA TYR A 90 32.71 1.90 4.55
C TYR A 90 31.42 1.13 4.24
N ASP A 91 31.52 0.04 3.47
CA ASP A 91 30.38 -0.84 3.16
C ASP A 91 29.76 -1.42 4.45
N TYR A 92 30.59 -1.75 5.44
CA TYR A 92 30.13 -2.20 6.76
C TYR A 92 29.30 -1.13 7.48
N GLY A 93 29.73 0.13 7.45
CA GLY A 93 28.96 1.25 8.00
C GLY A 93 27.60 1.43 7.31
N ILE A 94 27.57 1.31 5.98
CA ILE A 94 26.33 1.40 5.19
C ILE A 94 25.36 0.27 5.57
N GLU A 95 25.85 -0.97 5.67
CA GLU A 95 25.00 -2.11 6.02
C GLU A 95 24.56 -2.08 7.49
N LEU A 96 25.37 -1.53 8.41
CA LEU A 96 24.92 -1.25 9.78
C LEU A 96 23.78 -0.24 9.81
N LEU A 97 23.87 0.84 9.04
CA LEU A 97 22.80 1.84 8.94
C LEU A 97 21.52 1.21 8.39
N ARG A 98 21.64 0.49 7.27
CA ARG A 98 20.51 -0.23 6.64
C ARG A 98 19.92 -1.34 7.51
N ALA A 99 20.69 -1.88 8.46
CA ALA A 99 20.25 -2.84 9.47
C ALA A 99 19.57 -2.17 10.68
N GLY A 100 19.47 -0.84 10.71
CA GLY A 100 18.94 -0.10 11.86
C GLY A 100 19.90 -0.01 13.05
N GLN A 101 21.15 -0.45 12.89
CA GLN A 101 22.20 -0.37 13.92
C GLN A 101 22.88 1.01 13.87
N THR A 102 22.06 2.06 13.97
CA THR A 102 22.42 3.45 13.66
C THR A 102 23.59 3.97 14.47
N ASP A 103 23.63 3.72 15.79
CA ASP A 103 24.74 4.17 16.65
C ASP A 103 26.09 3.57 16.23
N LYS A 104 26.11 2.29 15.81
CA LYS A 104 27.34 1.65 15.32
C LYS A 104 27.76 2.22 13.96
N ALA A 105 26.79 2.50 13.09
CA ALA A 105 27.07 3.15 11.80
C ALA A 105 27.69 4.55 12.02
N ILE A 106 27.13 5.34 12.95
CA ILE A 106 27.69 6.64 13.35
C ILE A 106 29.13 6.47 13.83
N GLU A 107 29.40 5.53 14.75
CA GLU A 107 30.76 5.28 15.24
C GLU A 107 31.73 4.97 14.09
N VAL A 108 31.33 4.13 13.14
CA VAL A 108 32.13 3.80 11.96
C VAL A 108 32.44 5.06 11.15
N PHE A 109 31.42 5.82 10.76
CA PHE A 109 31.62 6.98 9.89
C PHE A 109 32.35 8.13 10.59
N GLU A 110 32.15 8.33 11.90
CA GLU A 110 32.89 9.33 12.69
C GLU A 110 34.38 8.97 12.78
N ASN A 111 34.70 7.70 13.04
CA ASN A 111 36.07 7.21 13.06
C ASN A 111 36.74 7.40 11.69
N PHE A 112 36.01 7.16 10.59
CA PHE A 112 36.49 7.41 9.23
C PHE A 112 36.76 8.88 8.97
N ASN A 113 35.77 9.73 9.21
CA ASN A 113 35.89 11.18 9.01
C ASN A 113 37.07 11.74 9.83
N ASN A 114 37.20 11.33 11.10
CA ASN A 114 38.30 11.76 11.97
C ASN A 114 39.67 11.23 11.54
N TYR A 115 39.75 10.03 10.99
CA TYR A 115 41.01 9.45 10.52
C TYR A 115 41.51 10.11 9.22
N PHE A 116 40.60 10.47 8.31
CA PHE A 116 40.96 11.04 7.01
C PHE A 116 41.06 12.57 6.99
N LYS A 117 40.40 13.28 7.92
CA LYS A 117 40.40 14.76 7.94
C LYS A 117 41.80 15.38 7.99
N ASP A 118 42.77 14.73 8.62
CA ASP A 118 44.14 15.25 8.77
C ASP A 118 45.13 14.66 7.74
N LYS A 119 44.67 13.75 6.87
CA LYS A 119 45.52 13.09 5.87
C LYS A 119 45.56 13.87 4.56
N PHE A 120 46.62 13.62 3.77
CA PHE A 120 46.75 14.13 2.41
C PHE A 120 46.57 12.98 1.41
N PHE A 121 45.58 13.10 0.54
CA PHE A 121 45.31 12.18 -0.56
C PHE A 121 44.49 12.87 -1.66
N ILE A 122 44.51 12.31 -2.87
CA ILE A 122 43.77 12.84 -4.03
C ILE A 122 42.27 12.72 -3.77
N ASN A 123 41.49 13.74 -4.16
CA ASN A 123 40.03 13.80 -3.97
C ASN A 123 39.57 13.73 -2.50
N LYS A 124 40.42 14.15 -1.56
CA LYS A 124 40.12 14.16 -0.13
C LYS A 124 38.78 14.81 0.19
N ASP A 125 38.54 16.01 -0.32
CA ASP A 125 37.35 16.79 0.03
C ASP A 125 36.08 16.07 -0.41
N LYS A 126 36.05 15.53 -1.63
CA LYS A 126 34.94 14.71 -2.14
C LYS A 126 34.69 13.45 -1.31
N ILE A 127 35.76 12.78 -0.84
CA ILE A 127 35.63 11.57 -0.03
C ILE A 127 35.12 11.91 1.38
N LEU A 128 35.61 13.00 1.97
CA LEU A 128 35.11 13.47 3.27
C LEU A 128 33.66 13.93 3.18
N GLU A 129 33.28 14.57 2.08
CA GLU A 129 31.90 14.96 1.79
C GLU A 129 30.96 13.73 1.79
N GLU A 130 31.33 12.64 1.11
CA GLU A 130 30.55 11.40 1.13
C GLU A 130 30.37 10.86 2.56
N PHE A 131 31.43 10.82 3.37
CA PHE A 131 31.31 10.39 4.77
C PHE A 131 30.42 11.31 5.60
N ARG A 132 30.46 12.63 5.35
CA ARG A 132 29.58 13.59 6.02
C ARG A 132 28.13 13.42 5.60
N LYS A 133 27.85 13.07 4.34
CA LYS A 133 26.49 12.70 3.89
C LYS A 133 25.99 11.47 4.64
N GLN A 134 26.81 10.42 4.74
CA GLN A 134 26.45 9.22 5.51
C GLN A 134 26.24 9.52 7.01
N LEU A 135 27.05 10.40 7.61
CA LEU A 135 26.85 10.86 8.98
C LEU A 135 25.54 11.65 9.14
N ALA A 136 25.27 12.59 8.24
CA ALA A 136 24.04 13.37 8.24
C ALA A 136 22.80 12.46 8.21
N ILE A 137 22.76 11.50 7.29
CA ILE A 137 21.66 10.54 7.18
C ILE A 137 21.59 9.65 8.42
N SER A 138 22.73 9.15 8.93
CA SER A 138 22.74 8.31 10.14
C SER A 138 22.16 9.06 11.34
N TYR A 139 22.51 10.33 11.52
CA TYR A 139 21.98 11.17 12.59
C TYR A 139 20.50 11.56 12.39
N MET A 140 20.05 11.73 11.14
CA MET A 140 18.62 11.86 10.83
C MET A 140 17.85 10.60 11.26
N ARG A 141 18.33 9.41 10.89
CA ARG A 141 17.71 8.13 11.26
C ARG A 141 17.72 7.89 12.77
N LYS A 142 18.78 8.31 13.47
CA LYS A 142 18.82 8.27 14.94
C LYS A 142 17.69 9.12 15.53
N GLY A 143 17.56 10.36 15.05
CA GLY A 143 16.48 11.26 15.47
C GLY A 143 15.10 10.64 15.25
N GLU A 144 14.87 10.04 14.08
CA GLU A 144 13.61 9.36 13.76
C GLU A 144 13.33 8.14 14.65
N GLN A 145 14.31 7.25 14.83
CA GLN A 145 14.15 6.06 15.68
C GLN A 145 13.82 6.44 17.13
N GLU A 146 14.53 7.43 17.67
CA GLU A 146 14.34 7.88 19.05
C GLU A 146 13.05 8.66 19.26
N ASN A 147 12.56 9.39 18.25
CA ASN A 147 11.44 10.33 18.43
C ASN A 147 10.16 9.89 17.72
N CYS A 148 10.23 9.38 16.50
CA CYS A 148 9.06 8.98 15.73
C CYS A 148 8.69 7.50 15.88
N ILE A 149 9.58 6.65 16.41
CA ILE A 149 9.27 5.24 16.72
C ILE A 149 9.14 5.03 18.23
N ILE A 150 10.18 5.38 19.00
CA ILE A 150 10.23 5.15 20.46
C ILE A 150 9.32 6.12 21.22
N ASN A 151 9.41 7.42 20.92
CA ASN A 151 8.57 8.46 21.56
C ASN A 151 7.41 8.92 20.65
N HIS A 152 6.86 7.98 19.87
CA HIS A 152 5.84 8.24 18.87
C HIS A 152 4.57 8.88 19.46
N ASN A 153 3.96 9.78 18.69
CA ASN A 153 2.60 10.29 18.91
C ASN A 153 1.92 10.53 17.54
N ASN A 154 0.61 10.81 17.56
CA ASN A 154 -0.19 11.00 16.34
C ASN A 154 0.13 12.26 15.51
N GLU A 155 1.16 13.04 15.88
CA GLU A 155 1.71 14.14 15.10
C GLU A 155 3.19 13.92 14.73
N SER A 156 3.76 12.76 15.09
CA SER A 156 5.16 12.42 14.82
C SER A 156 5.42 12.29 13.33
N CYS A 157 6.48 12.96 12.86
CA CYS A 157 6.98 12.84 11.49
C CYS A 157 5.96 13.18 10.37
N ILE A 158 5.01 14.06 10.67
CA ILE A 158 4.13 14.69 9.67
C ILE A 158 4.65 16.09 9.39
N ILE A 159 5.00 16.40 8.14
CA ILE A 159 5.42 17.74 7.73
C ILE A 159 4.22 18.60 7.30
N PRO A 160 4.27 19.93 7.51
CA PRO A 160 5.22 20.63 8.36
C PRO A 160 5.06 20.24 9.84
N LEU A 161 6.17 20.02 10.55
CA LEU A 161 6.11 19.49 11.92
C LEU A 161 5.47 20.49 12.89
N SER A 162 4.42 20.04 13.58
CA SER A 162 3.83 20.78 14.69
C SER A 162 4.74 20.76 15.92
N PRO A 163 4.51 21.63 16.93
CA PRO A 163 5.24 21.57 18.20
C PRO A 163 5.18 20.21 18.91
N LYS A 164 4.13 19.38 18.68
CA LYS A 164 4.02 18.03 19.25
C LYS A 164 4.81 16.98 18.47
N GLY A 165 5.01 17.20 17.17
CA GLY A 165 5.85 16.35 16.31
C GLY A 165 7.36 16.63 16.43
N GLN A 166 7.76 17.71 17.11
CA GLN A 166 9.16 18.06 17.31
C GLN A 166 9.90 17.07 18.22
N HIS A 167 11.18 16.85 17.91
CA HIS A 167 12.01 15.88 18.60
C HIS A 167 12.30 16.28 20.05
N ILE A 168 12.04 15.35 20.97
CA ILE A 168 12.40 15.43 22.38
C ILE A 168 13.89 15.15 22.54
N ASN A 169 14.38 14.05 21.94
CA ASN A 169 15.82 13.80 21.82
C ASN A 169 16.37 14.55 20.60
N LYS A 170 17.06 15.66 20.88
CA LYS A 170 17.54 16.61 19.87
C LYS A 170 18.89 16.26 19.28
N GLU A 171 19.62 15.31 19.85
CA GLU A 171 20.99 14.99 19.42
C GLU A 171 21.05 14.63 17.93
N GLY A 172 20.18 13.70 17.49
CA GLY A 172 20.09 13.26 16.10
C GLY A 172 19.97 14.43 15.12
N SER A 173 18.90 15.23 15.24
CA SER A 173 18.67 16.33 14.32
C SER A 173 19.69 17.46 14.45
N THR A 174 20.21 17.73 15.65
CA THR A 174 21.26 18.75 15.84
C THR A 174 22.53 18.37 15.08
N LYS A 175 22.97 17.11 15.23
CA LYS A 175 24.16 16.60 14.54
C LYS A 175 23.95 16.47 13.04
N ALA A 176 22.76 16.08 12.60
CA ALA A 176 22.42 16.07 11.17
C ALA A 176 22.59 17.48 10.56
N ILE A 177 22.08 18.53 11.21
CA ILE A 177 22.22 19.93 10.73
C ILE A 177 23.70 20.32 10.61
N GLU A 178 24.55 19.98 11.58
CA GLU A 178 25.99 20.27 11.53
C GLU A 178 26.61 19.70 10.24
N TYR A 179 26.39 18.42 9.95
CA TYR A 179 26.96 17.77 8.77
C TYR A 179 26.32 18.21 7.45
N LEU A 180 24.99 18.42 7.41
CA LEU A 180 24.28 18.90 6.22
C LEU A 180 24.82 20.28 5.79
N LYS A 181 25.07 21.18 6.75
CA LYS A 181 25.67 22.48 6.46
C LYS A 181 27.09 22.34 5.90
N GLU A 182 27.92 21.48 6.48
CA GLU A 182 29.27 21.22 5.95
C GLU A 182 29.24 20.64 4.52
N CYS A 183 28.26 19.80 4.20
CA CYS A 183 28.05 19.29 2.85
C CYS A 183 27.65 20.42 1.88
N LEU A 184 26.69 21.27 2.27
CA LEU A 184 26.20 22.37 1.44
C LEU A 184 27.19 23.52 1.27
N GLU A 185 28.16 23.68 2.17
CA GLU A 185 29.31 24.58 1.96
C GLU A 185 30.20 24.11 0.80
N THR A 186 30.25 22.80 0.54
CA THR A 186 31.06 22.19 -0.52
C THR A 186 30.29 22.09 -1.83
N ASP A 187 29.05 21.60 -1.77
CA ASP A 187 28.13 21.52 -2.91
C ASP A 187 26.78 22.16 -2.56
N PRO A 188 26.61 23.47 -2.79
CA PRO A 188 25.36 24.16 -2.50
C PRO A 188 24.23 23.76 -3.44
N PHE A 189 24.47 22.96 -4.48
CA PHE A 189 23.43 22.50 -5.44
C PHE A 189 22.92 21.10 -5.13
N ASP A 190 23.37 20.49 -4.03
CA ASP A 190 22.86 19.19 -3.58
C ASP A 190 21.45 19.33 -3.00
N PHE A 191 20.46 19.10 -3.85
CA PHE A 191 19.05 19.22 -3.51
C PHE A 191 18.58 18.23 -2.44
N GLU A 192 19.22 17.08 -2.30
CA GLU A 192 18.86 16.13 -1.24
C GLU A 192 19.25 16.69 0.12
N ASN A 193 20.48 17.22 0.23
CA ASN A 193 20.96 17.85 1.46
C ASN A 193 20.21 19.15 1.77
N GLN A 194 19.83 19.95 0.76
CA GLN A 194 18.98 21.11 0.97
C GLN A 194 17.61 20.70 1.56
N TYR A 195 17.00 19.65 1.01
CA TYR A 195 15.72 19.14 1.49
C TYR A 195 15.83 18.67 2.94
N LEU A 196 16.77 17.76 3.22
CA LEU A 196 16.98 17.21 4.56
C LEU A 196 17.29 18.29 5.60
N LEU A 197 18.01 19.35 5.22
CA LEU A 197 18.32 20.45 6.13
C LEU A 197 17.02 21.11 6.65
N ASN A 198 16.05 21.33 5.77
CA ASN A 198 14.76 21.90 6.16
C ASN A 198 14.01 20.96 7.13
N ILE A 199 13.95 19.67 6.81
CA ILE A 199 13.31 18.67 7.67
C ILE A 199 13.98 18.65 9.06
N ALA A 200 15.31 18.62 9.11
CA ALA A 200 16.07 18.62 10.37
C ALA A 200 15.82 19.88 11.21
N TYR A 201 15.65 21.05 10.58
CA TYR A 201 15.25 22.26 11.31
C TYR A 201 13.79 22.22 11.77
N MET A 202 12.87 21.62 10.99
CA MET A 202 11.47 21.42 11.41
C MET A 202 11.40 20.55 12.67
N THR A 203 12.19 19.48 12.75
CA THR A 203 12.20 18.59 13.94
C THR A 203 12.66 19.29 15.21
N LEU A 204 13.44 20.36 15.11
CA LEU A 204 13.91 21.15 16.25
C LEU A 204 13.07 22.41 16.52
N GLY A 205 12.05 22.68 15.69
CA GLY A 205 11.27 23.93 15.75
C GLY A 205 12.04 25.17 15.27
N GLY A 206 13.10 24.97 14.48
CA GLY A 206 13.91 26.04 13.90
C GLY A 206 13.45 26.51 12.52
N TYR A 207 12.63 25.72 11.82
CA TYR A 207 12.01 26.15 10.56
C TYR A 207 10.92 27.20 10.84
N PRO A 208 10.82 28.28 10.04
CA PRO A 208 11.67 28.61 8.88
C PRO A 208 12.91 29.45 9.26
N ASP A 209 12.89 30.11 10.42
CA ASP A 209 13.79 31.23 10.75
C ASP A 209 15.28 30.88 10.87
N GLN A 210 15.59 29.61 11.15
CA GLN A 210 16.97 29.14 11.32
C GLN A 210 17.55 28.45 10.08
N VAL A 211 16.74 28.21 9.05
CA VAL A 211 17.22 27.67 7.78
C VAL A 211 17.91 28.80 6.99
N PRO A 212 19.13 28.59 6.45
CA PRO A 212 19.74 29.56 5.53
C PRO A 212 18.80 29.85 4.34
N GLU A 213 18.64 31.14 4.00
CA GLU A 213 17.66 31.62 3.02
C GLU A 213 17.83 30.94 1.65
N GLU A 214 19.07 30.69 1.23
CA GLU A 214 19.41 30.01 -0.02
C GLU A 214 18.94 28.55 -0.08
N PHE A 215 18.75 27.89 1.08
CA PHE A 215 18.34 26.49 1.19
C PHE A 215 16.91 26.32 1.69
N LEU A 216 16.23 27.40 2.09
CA LEU A 216 14.88 27.37 2.64
C LEU A 216 13.84 26.84 1.63
N ILE A 217 13.07 25.83 2.03
CA ILE A 217 11.79 25.50 1.41
C ILE A 217 10.82 26.61 1.80
N PRO A 218 10.24 27.36 0.85
CA PRO A 218 9.38 28.49 1.19
C PRO A 218 8.13 28.03 1.94
N GLN A 219 7.69 28.79 2.93
CA GLN A 219 6.46 28.47 3.68
C GLN A 219 5.24 28.32 2.75
N SER A 220 5.22 29.07 1.65
CA SER A 220 4.17 28.99 0.63
C SER A 220 4.05 27.63 -0.05
N TYR A 221 5.05 26.74 0.08
CA TYR A 221 4.94 25.35 -0.36
C TYR A 221 3.95 24.56 0.52
N PHE A 222 3.84 24.93 1.79
CA PHE A 222 2.94 24.30 2.76
C PHE A 222 1.58 25.00 2.86
N ASP A 223 1.40 26.14 2.18
CA ASP A 223 0.16 26.91 2.17
C ASP A 223 -0.86 26.21 1.26
N GLN A 224 -1.85 25.56 1.88
CA GLN A 224 -2.95 24.88 1.20
C GLN A 224 -4.30 25.43 1.68
N HIS A 225 -5.38 25.14 0.96
CA HIS A 225 -6.71 25.48 1.46
C HIS A 225 -7.01 24.73 2.75
N ASN A 226 -7.84 25.35 3.58
CA ASN A 226 -8.22 24.80 4.86
C ASN A 226 -9.02 23.51 4.66
N PHE A 227 -8.43 22.38 5.05
CA PHE A 227 -9.03 21.06 5.04
C PHE A 227 -9.03 20.47 6.46
N PRO A 228 -10.04 19.68 6.85
CA PRO A 228 -10.05 19.04 8.16
C PRO A 228 -8.83 18.13 8.35
N LYS A 229 -8.23 18.17 9.55
CA LYS A 229 -7.05 17.38 9.86
C LYS A 229 -7.44 15.97 10.27
N PHE A 230 -6.97 14.98 9.52
CA PHE A 230 -7.11 13.57 9.81
C PHE A 230 -6.08 13.17 10.88
N HIS A 231 -6.53 12.35 11.82
CA HIS A 231 -5.72 11.94 12.96
C HIS A 231 -5.42 10.46 12.89
N ASP A 232 -4.15 10.09 13.04
CA ASP A 232 -3.78 8.70 13.23
C ASP A 232 -4.28 8.19 14.57
N ILE A 233 -5.03 7.09 14.54
CA ILE A 233 -5.56 6.38 15.70
C ILE A 233 -5.13 4.90 15.76
N ALA A 234 -4.28 4.42 14.84
CA ALA A 234 -3.90 3.02 14.75
C ALA A 234 -3.32 2.47 16.07
N GLY A 235 -2.46 3.24 16.72
CA GLY A 235 -1.85 2.84 18.00
C GLY A 235 -2.85 2.73 19.15
N SER A 236 -3.92 3.53 19.12
CA SER A 236 -4.99 3.45 20.13
C SER A 236 -5.93 2.25 19.93
N LEU A 237 -5.92 1.68 18.72
CA LEU A 237 -6.72 0.52 18.32
C LEU A 237 -5.90 -0.78 18.27
N GLY A 238 -4.57 -0.71 18.45
CA GLY A 238 -3.68 -1.87 18.43
C GLY A 238 -3.41 -2.44 17.04
N VAL A 239 -3.58 -1.63 15.99
CA VAL A 239 -3.38 -2.02 14.58
C VAL A 239 -2.16 -1.35 13.93
N ASP A 240 -1.31 -0.67 14.71
CA ASP A 240 -0.11 0.07 14.30
C ASP A 240 1.13 -0.83 14.14
N VAL A 241 0.99 -1.88 13.33
CA VAL A 241 2.07 -2.85 13.06
C VAL A 241 3.36 -2.10 12.68
N ASN A 242 4.45 -2.40 13.40
CA ASN A 242 5.75 -1.73 13.24
C ASN A 242 6.75 -2.64 12.52
N HIS A 243 6.69 -2.66 11.19
CA HIS A 243 7.52 -3.52 10.34
C HIS A 243 8.01 -2.75 9.10
N MET A 244 8.63 -3.48 8.17
CA MET A 244 9.03 -2.97 6.85
C MET A 244 7.80 -2.75 5.96
N SER A 245 8.03 -2.24 4.75
CA SER A 245 7.04 -2.12 3.67
C SER A 245 6.12 -3.35 3.53
N GLY A 246 4.90 -3.21 3.02
CA GLY A 246 3.99 -4.36 2.88
C GLY A 246 2.66 -4.02 2.20
N GLY A 247 1.75 -5.01 2.18
CA GLY A 247 0.41 -4.92 1.59
C GLY A 247 -0.70 -4.79 2.64
N VAL A 248 -1.87 -4.31 2.22
CA VAL A 248 -3.11 -4.29 3.02
C VAL A 248 -4.30 -4.79 2.20
N CYS A 249 -5.24 -5.45 2.87
CA CYS A 249 -6.59 -5.73 2.38
C CYS A 249 -7.60 -5.41 3.50
N LEU A 250 -8.61 -4.61 3.17
CA LEU A 250 -9.69 -4.23 4.08
C LEU A 250 -10.98 -4.90 3.59
N ASP A 251 -11.49 -5.92 4.29
CA ASP A 251 -12.77 -6.56 3.93
C ASP A 251 -13.35 -7.36 5.10
N ASP A 252 -14.59 -7.81 4.96
CA ASP A 252 -15.34 -8.65 5.91
C ASP A 252 -14.90 -10.13 5.80
N PHE A 253 -13.72 -10.47 6.35
CA PHE A 253 -13.15 -11.82 6.24
C PHE A 253 -13.93 -12.87 7.05
N ASN A 254 -14.69 -12.47 8.08
CA ASN A 254 -15.44 -13.39 8.92
C ASN A 254 -16.96 -13.45 8.59
N ASN A 255 -17.40 -12.71 7.56
CA ASN A 255 -18.78 -12.62 7.09
C ASN A 255 -19.78 -12.10 8.14
N ASP A 256 -19.36 -11.17 9.00
CA ASP A 256 -20.21 -10.54 9.98
C ASP A 256 -20.75 -9.16 9.61
N GLY A 257 -20.27 -8.61 8.49
CA GLY A 257 -20.68 -7.33 7.93
C GLY A 257 -19.85 -6.14 8.40
N TYR A 258 -18.89 -6.31 9.30
CA TYR A 258 -17.92 -5.30 9.69
C TYR A 258 -16.57 -5.57 9.02
N LEU A 259 -15.87 -4.51 8.64
CA LEU A 259 -14.62 -4.62 7.88
C LEU A 259 -13.44 -4.91 8.80
N ASP A 260 -12.65 -5.92 8.43
CA ASP A 260 -11.42 -6.34 9.11
C ASP A 260 -10.17 -5.82 8.38
N ILE A 261 -9.01 -5.94 9.02
CA ILE A 261 -7.72 -5.51 8.46
C ILE A 261 -6.76 -6.71 8.33
N MET A 262 -6.29 -6.96 7.11
CA MET A 262 -5.22 -7.91 6.79
C MET A 262 -3.98 -7.16 6.30
N VAL A 263 -2.82 -7.41 6.91
CA VAL A 263 -1.55 -6.77 6.50
C VAL A 263 -0.40 -7.75 6.37
N SER A 264 0.49 -7.49 5.42
CA SER A 264 1.76 -8.20 5.26
C SER A 264 2.94 -7.27 5.48
N SER A 265 4.14 -7.83 5.46
CA SER A 265 5.37 -7.06 5.37
C SER A 265 6.38 -7.77 4.48
N TRP A 266 7.23 -7.01 3.81
CA TRP A 266 8.33 -7.39 2.95
C TRP A 266 9.41 -8.16 3.73
N GLY A 267 9.56 -7.82 5.02
CA GLY A 267 10.48 -8.54 5.90
C GLY A 267 10.13 -10.03 5.92
N TYR A 268 11.10 -10.87 5.57
CA TYR A 268 10.83 -12.28 5.32
C TYR A 268 10.42 -13.08 6.57
N GLN A 269 10.77 -12.60 7.77
CA GLN A 269 10.33 -13.19 9.05
C GLN A 269 9.12 -12.46 9.62
N ASP A 270 8.69 -11.37 8.98
CA ASP A 270 7.61 -10.56 9.47
C ASP A 270 6.30 -11.30 9.20
N GLN A 271 5.59 -11.54 10.29
CA GLN A 271 4.35 -12.29 10.34
C GLN A 271 3.23 -11.46 9.72
N ILE A 272 2.49 -12.02 8.76
CA ILE A 272 1.24 -11.40 8.31
C ILE A 272 0.28 -11.27 9.49
N ARG A 273 -0.51 -10.19 9.55
CA ARG A 273 -1.43 -9.93 10.67
C ARG A 273 -2.86 -9.84 10.18
N TYR A 274 -3.76 -10.44 10.95
CA TYR A 274 -5.21 -10.34 10.79
C TYR A 274 -5.81 -9.72 12.05
N PHE A 275 -6.45 -8.57 11.87
CA PHE A 275 -7.15 -7.83 12.90
C PHE A 275 -8.65 -7.88 12.61
N GLU A 276 -9.37 -8.64 13.44
CA GLU A 276 -10.83 -8.76 13.36
C GLU A 276 -11.49 -7.57 14.05
N ASN A 277 -12.47 -6.94 13.42
CA ASN A 277 -13.27 -5.87 14.03
C ASN A 277 -14.10 -6.46 15.19
N ASP A 278 -14.00 -5.87 16.37
CA ASP A 278 -14.64 -6.39 17.58
C ASP A 278 -16.12 -5.99 17.71
N ARG A 279 -16.63 -5.18 16.76
CA ARG A 279 -17.99 -4.60 16.72
C ARG A 279 -18.32 -3.70 17.91
N MET A 280 -17.30 -3.24 18.62
CA MET A 280 -17.36 -2.36 19.77
C MET A 280 -16.48 -1.13 19.58
N GLY A 281 -15.98 -0.89 18.36
CA GLY A 281 -15.10 0.22 18.01
C GLY A 281 -13.61 -0.06 18.21
N GLY A 282 -13.21 -1.34 18.25
CA GLY A 282 -11.82 -1.77 18.32
C GLY A 282 -11.52 -2.96 17.42
N PHE A 283 -10.29 -3.46 17.50
CA PHE A 283 -9.82 -4.61 16.75
C PHE A 283 -9.14 -5.64 17.66
N ILE A 284 -9.21 -6.92 17.27
CA ILE A 284 -8.56 -8.02 17.95
C ILE A 284 -7.58 -8.70 16.98
N ASP A 285 -6.30 -8.79 17.34
CA ASP A 285 -5.33 -9.60 16.58
C ASP A 285 -5.69 -11.09 16.70
N LYS A 286 -6.26 -11.63 15.62
CA LYS A 286 -6.69 -13.03 15.51
C LYS A 286 -5.69 -13.91 14.80
N THR A 287 -4.54 -13.40 14.37
CA THR A 287 -3.52 -14.14 13.58
C THR A 287 -3.22 -15.54 14.14
N SER A 288 -3.07 -15.65 15.47
CA SER A 288 -2.76 -16.93 16.12
C SER A 288 -3.90 -17.94 16.19
N ALA A 289 -5.13 -17.48 16.00
CA ALA A 289 -6.37 -18.26 16.06
C ALA A 289 -6.86 -18.70 14.66
N THR A 290 -6.25 -18.24 13.58
CA THR A 290 -6.75 -18.48 12.21
C THR A 290 -5.89 -19.46 11.39
N GLY A 291 -4.79 -19.97 11.94
CA GLY A 291 -3.89 -20.88 11.24
C GLY A 291 -2.82 -20.19 10.36
N LEU A 292 -2.73 -18.85 10.42
CA LEU A 292 -1.76 -18.05 9.65
C LEU A 292 -0.36 -17.94 10.28
N LEU A 293 -0.14 -18.51 11.48
CA LEU A 293 1.18 -18.44 12.14
C LEU A 293 2.27 -19.09 11.29
N GLY A 294 3.35 -18.34 11.04
CA GLY A 294 4.48 -18.76 10.21
C GLY A 294 4.32 -18.43 8.72
N VAL A 295 3.15 -17.95 8.29
CA VAL A 295 2.99 -17.30 6.97
C VAL A 295 3.59 -15.91 7.08
N THR A 296 4.66 -15.65 6.33
CA THR A 296 5.47 -14.43 6.46
C THR A 296 5.74 -13.80 5.09
N GLY A 297 6.27 -12.58 5.10
CA GLY A 297 6.65 -11.90 3.87
C GLY A 297 5.45 -11.41 3.06
N GLY A 298 5.75 -10.66 2.00
CA GLY A 298 4.76 -10.17 1.03
C GLY A 298 4.84 -8.66 0.88
N LEU A 299 5.30 -8.18 -0.27
CA LEU A 299 5.31 -6.74 -0.56
C LEU A 299 3.90 -6.20 -0.82
N ASN A 300 3.00 -7.08 -1.26
CA ASN A 300 1.65 -6.72 -1.67
C ASN A 300 0.67 -7.86 -1.37
N LEU A 301 -0.60 -7.49 -1.18
CA LEU A 301 -1.73 -8.38 -0.92
C LEU A 301 -2.87 -8.05 -1.87
N LYS A 302 -3.60 -9.06 -2.33
CA LYS A 302 -4.85 -8.90 -3.10
C LYS A 302 -5.90 -9.89 -2.64
N HIS A 303 -7.11 -9.42 -2.38
CA HIS A 303 -8.21 -10.24 -1.88
C HIS A 303 -9.34 -10.39 -2.90
N ALA A 304 -10.06 -11.50 -2.84
CA ALA A 304 -11.24 -11.83 -3.64
C ALA A 304 -11.89 -13.13 -3.12
N ASP A 305 -13.17 -13.36 -3.40
CA ASP A 305 -13.79 -14.69 -3.28
C ASP A 305 -13.55 -15.47 -4.60
N TYR A 306 -12.38 -16.10 -4.73
CA TYR A 306 -11.96 -16.68 -6.02
C TYR A 306 -12.76 -17.94 -6.39
N ASN A 307 -13.37 -18.59 -5.40
CA ASN A 307 -14.05 -19.87 -5.54
C ASN A 307 -15.59 -19.76 -5.39
N ASN A 308 -16.13 -18.54 -5.29
CA ASN A 308 -17.55 -18.23 -5.13
C ASN A 308 -18.22 -18.85 -3.89
N ASP A 309 -17.44 -19.24 -2.86
CA ASP A 309 -17.99 -19.85 -1.64
C ASP A 309 -18.60 -18.82 -0.68
N GLY A 310 -18.33 -17.53 -0.93
CA GLY A 310 -18.82 -16.39 -0.18
C GLY A 310 -17.89 -15.91 0.91
N ASN A 311 -16.70 -16.49 1.06
CA ASN A 311 -15.68 -16.04 2.00
C ASN A 311 -14.54 -15.38 1.22
N VAL A 312 -14.08 -14.23 1.70
CA VAL A 312 -13.00 -13.49 1.05
C VAL A 312 -11.67 -14.22 1.30
N ASP A 313 -10.98 -14.58 0.21
CA ASP A 313 -9.64 -15.16 0.16
C ASP A 313 -8.60 -14.08 -0.14
N PHE A 314 -7.30 -14.42 -0.11
CA PHE A 314 -6.25 -13.49 -0.51
C PHE A 314 -4.99 -14.17 -1.05
N ILE A 315 -4.24 -13.45 -1.89
CA ILE A 315 -2.93 -13.85 -2.39
C ILE A 315 -1.83 -12.95 -1.82
N ILE A 316 -0.70 -13.56 -1.46
CA ILE A 316 0.52 -12.89 -0.98
C ILE A 316 1.58 -12.94 -2.08
N LEU A 317 2.07 -11.77 -2.48
CA LEU A 317 2.99 -11.59 -3.59
C LEU A 317 4.42 -11.33 -3.10
N ARG A 318 5.40 -12.09 -3.61
CA ARG A 318 6.79 -12.10 -3.11
C ARG A 318 7.82 -12.05 -4.24
N GLY A 319 9.05 -11.71 -3.86
CA GLY A 319 10.22 -11.81 -4.76
C GLY A 319 10.64 -10.51 -5.44
N SER A 320 9.74 -9.53 -5.52
CA SER A 320 9.97 -8.14 -5.95
C SER A 320 11.39 -7.61 -5.72
N TRP A 321 11.96 -6.84 -6.65
CA TRP A 321 13.27 -6.19 -6.50
C TRP A 321 14.49 -7.10 -6.27
N LEU A 322 14.30 -8.41 -6.11
CA LEU A 322 15.38 -9.37 -5.87
C LEU A 322 15.85 -10.08 -7.15
N GLU A 323 15.23 -9.78 -8.30
CA GLU A 323 15.63 -10.31 -9.61
C GLU A 323 15.73 -11.84 -9.57
N ASN A 324 16.84 -12.46 -10.00
CA ASN A 324 17.04 -13.91 -9.93
C ASN A 324 17.01 -14.50 -8.51
N TYR A 325 17.19 -13.68 -7.48
CA TYR A 325 17.10 -14.10 -6.08
C TYR A 325 15.68 -13.97 -5.52
N GLY A 326 14.77 -13.36 -6.29
CA GLY A 326 13.35 -13.22 -5.97
C GLY A 326 12.53 -14.45 -6.22
N LYS A 327 13.15 -15.63 -6.39
CA LYS A 327 12.45 -16.89 -6.64
C LYS A 327 11.81 -17.48 -5.39
N ILE A 328 10.93 -16.70 -4.80
CA ILE A 328 10.22 -16.98 -3.57
C ILE A 328 8.74 -17.15 -3.95
N PRO A 329 8.12 -18.30 -3.66
CA PRO A 329 6.78 -18.54 -4.15
C PRO A 329 5.74 -17.62 -3.50
N ASN A 330 4.76 -17.23 -4.32
CA ASN A 330 3.53 -16.59 -3.86
C ASN A 330 2.69 -17.58 -3.03
N SER A 331 1.74 -17.05 -2.26
CA SER A 331 0.80 -17.87 -1.48
C SER A 331 -0.64 -17.47 -1.75
N LEU A 332 -1.46 -18.34 -2.35
CA LEU A 332 -2.91 -18.20 -2.39
C LEU A 332 -3.50 -18.81 -1.11
N ILE A 333 -4.11 -17.97 -0.28
CA ILE A 333 -4.67 -18.32 1.01
C ILE A 333 -6.19 -18.32 0.91
N ARG A 334 -6.79 -19.50 1.03
CA ARG A 334 -8.24 -19.68 1.07
C ARG A 334 -8.78 -19.49 2.48
N ASN A 335 -9.87 -18.75 2.61
CA ASN A 335 -10.68 -18.65 3.81
C ASN A 335 -11.64 -19.84 3.88
N ASN A 336 -11.55 -20.62 4.96
CA ASN A 336 -12.34 -21.85 5.10
C ASN A 336 -13.79 -21.60 5.56
N GLY A 337 -14.16 -20.35 5.87
CA GLY A 337 -15.49 -19.98 6.37
C GLY A 337 -15.78 -20.42 7.81
N ASP A 338 -14.78 -20.94 8.51
CA ASP A 338 -14.85 -21.36 9.92
C ASP A 338 -13.93 -20.52 10.84
N GLY A 339 -13.45 -19.38 10.34
CA GLY A 339 -12.49 -18.51 11.01
C GLY A 339 -11.03 -18.94 10.85
N THR A 340 -10.75 -19.92 10.00
CA THR A 340 -9.39 -20.37 9.67
C THR A 340 -9.05 -20.20 8.18
N PHE A 341 -7.76 -20.20 7.87
CA PHE A 341 -7.24 -20.10 6.51
C PHE A 341 -6.30 -21.25 6.16
N THR A 342 -6.27 -21.60 4.88
CA THR A 342 -5.42 -22.67 4.31
C THR A 342 -4.67 -22.15 3.09
N ASP A 343 -3.36 -22.38 3.01
CA ASP A 343 -2.61 -22.15 1.78
C ASP A 343 -2.96 -23.23 0.75
N VAL A 344 -3.57 -22.83 -0.36
CA VAL A 344 -4.04 -23.68 -1.45
C VAL A 344 -3.19 -23.52 -2.72
N THR A 345 -2.06 -22.82 -2.67
CA THR A 345 -1.22 -22.47 -3.85
C THR A 345 -0.95 -23.66 -4.77
N MET A 346 -0.51 -24.78 -4.19
CA MET A 346 -0.20 -26.01 -4.92
C MET A 346 -1.46 -26.73 -5.43
N GLU A 347 -2.51 -26.76 -4.62
CA GLU A 347 -3.78 -27.43 -4.94
C GLU A 347 -4.53 -26.71 -6.06
N ALA A 348 -4.56 -25.37 -5.99
CA ALA A 348 -5.18 -24.50 -6.97
C ALA A 348 -4.40 -24.43 -8.29
N GLY A 349 -3.14 -24.89 -8.33
CA GLY A 349 -2.33 -24.91 -9.56
C GLY A 349 -1.70 -23.56 -9.92
N VAL A 350 -1.54 -22.66 -8.95
CA VAL A 350 -0.98 -21.31 -9.13
C VAL A 350 0.44 -21.15 -8.54
N TYR A 351 1.13 -22.27 -8.27
CA TYR A 351 2.51 -22.24 -7.79
C TYR A 351 3.44 -21.67 -8.86
N SER A 352 4.03 -20.52 -8.53
CA SER A 352 5.06 -19.85 -9.30
C SER A 352 6.17 -19.41 -8.36
N GLU A 353 7.41 -19.41 -8.86
CA GLU A 353 8.59 -18.86 -8.19
C GLU A 353 9.12 -17.65 -8.97
N GLU A 354 8.31 -17.02 -9.82
CA GLU A 354 8.75 -15.82 -10.50
C GLU A 354 8.71 -14.61 -9.55
N PRO A 355 9.67 -13.67 -9.63
CA PRO A 355 9.64 -12.46 -8.82
C PRO A 355 8.41 -11.61 -9.15
N THR A 356 7.49 -11.52 -8.19
CA THR A 356 6.17 -10.92 -8.38
C THR A 356 6.00 -9.66 -7.55
N GLN A 357 5.41 -8.63 -8.17
CA GLN A 357 5.11 -7.34 -7.52
C GLN A 357 3.62 -7.12 -7.26
N THR A 358 2.76 -7.51 -8.21
CA THR A 358 1.34 -7.15 -8.21
C THR A 358 0.52 -8.20 -8.95
N ALA A 359 -0.78 -8.23 -8.68
CA ALA A 359 -1.75 -9.11 -9.33
C ALA A 359 -3.13 -8.44 -9.36
N ILE A 360 -4.03 -8.95 -10.19
CA ILE A 360 -5.44 -8.53 -10.24
C ILE A 360 -6.36 -9.73 -10.42
N TRP A 361 -7.50 -9.68 -9.73
CA TRP A 361 -8.61 -10.63 -9.85
C TRP A 361 -9.68 -10.04 -10.75
N THR A 362 -9.99 -10.70 -11.86
CA THR A 362 -10.98 -10.21 -12.83
C THR A 362 -11.61 -11.38 -13.58
N ASP A 363 -12.91 -11.33 -13.83
CA ASP A 363 -13.60 -12.31 -14.69
C ASP A 363 -13.45 -11.87 -16.18
N PHE A 364 -12.32 -12.22 -16.82
CA PHE A 364 -11.98 -11.71 -18.15
C PHE A 364 -12.82 -12.34 -19.27
N ASN A 365 -13.36 -13.54 -19.05
CA ASN A 365 -14.19 -14.24 -20.03
C ASN A 365 -15.71 -14.12 -19.75
N LEU A 366 -16.07 -13.43 -18.65
CA LEU A 366 -17.43 -13.21 -18.15
C LEU A 366 -18.20 -14.53 -17.91
N ASP A 367 -17.54 -15.56 -17.41
CA ASP A 367 -18.13 -16.87 -17.14
C ASP A 367 -18.64 -17.06 -15.71
N GLY A 368 -18.46 -16.05 -14.86
CA GLY A 368 -18.88 -16.03 -13.47
C GLY A 368 -17.79 -16.46 -12.48
N TRP A 369 -16.56 -16.67 -12.92
CA TRP A 369 -15.43 -17.01 -12.07
C TRP A 369 -14.30 -16.01 -12.24
N LEU A 370 -13.68 -15.62 -11.12
CA LEU A 370 -12.55 -14.70 -11.16
C LEU A 370 -11.30 -15.42 -11.63
N ASP A 371 -10.68 -14.89 -12.69
CA ASP A 371 -9.36 -15.27 -13.15
C ASP A 371 -8.28 -14.48 -12.41
N LEU A 372 -7.04 -14.96 -12.47
CA LEU A 372 -5.90 -14.32 -11.85
C LEU A 372 -4.87 -13.91 -12.90
N PHE A 373 -4.54 -12.62 -12.94
CA PHE A 373 -3.39 -12.12 -13.69
C PHE A 373 -2.30 -11.64 -12.72
N ILE A 374 -1.07 -12.10 -12.93
CA ILE A 374 0.10 -11.74 -12.14
C ILE A 374 1.11 -11.03 -13.03
N ALA A 375 1.52 -9.83 -12.64
CA ALA A 375 2.58 -9.10 -13.32
C ALA A 375 3.92 -9.34 -12.61
N ASN A 376 4.85 -9.94 -13.35
CA ASN A 376 6.19 -10.26 -12.86
C ASN A 376 7.21 -9.22 -13.31
N GLU A 377 8.37 -9.24 -12.64
CA GLU A 377 9.39 -8.24 -12.79
C GLU A 377 10.60 -8.77 -13.54
N SER A 378 10.89 -8.24 -14.73
CA SER A 378 12.08 -8.60 -15.50
C SER A 378 13.10 -7.48 -15.56
N SER A 379 14.38 -7.85 -15.56
CA SER A 379 15.51 -6.95 -15.75
C SER A 379 16.56 -7.56 -16.69
N ASP A 380 17.67 -6.86 -16.89
CA ASP A 380 18.81 -7.38 -17.66
C ASP A 380 19.43 -8.65 -17.04
N LYS A 381 19.13 -8.93 -15.77
CA LYS A 381 19.63 -10.11 -15.06
C LYS A 381 18.67 -11.29 -15.09
N GLY A 382 17.38 -11.10 -15.36
CA GLY A 382 16.37 -12.17 -15.37
C GLY A 382 15.14 -11.84 -16.19
N ALA A 383 14.63 -12.83 -16.93
CA ALA A 383 13.46 -12.70 -17.79
C ALA A 383 12.31 -13.57 -17.24
N PHE A 384 11.29 -12.89 -16.73
CA PHE A 384 10.15 -13.38 -15.99
C PHE A 384 8.88 -12.77 -16.58
N GLY A 385 8.17 -13.55 -17.41
CA GLY A 385 6.94 -13.09 -18.06
C GLY A 385 5.78 -13.00 -17.07
N CYS A 386 4.77 -12.20 -17.41
CA CYS A 386 3.50 -12.20 -16.67
C CYS A 386 2.83 -13.58 -16.72
N GLU A 387 1.93 -13.83 -15.77
CA GLU A 387 1.22 -15.09 -15.67
C GLU A 387 -0.29 -14.87 -15.71
N PHE A 388 -0.98 -15.62 -16.57
CA PHE A 388 -2.43 -15.58 -16.68
C PHE A 388 -3.02 -16.94 -16.32
N TYR A 389 -3.88 -16.97 -15.31
CA TYR A 389 -4.49 -18.16 -14.75
C TYR A 389 -6.00 -18.08 -14.92
N LEU A 390 -6.54 -18.92 -15.81
CA LEU A 390 -7.97 -19.03 -16.04
C LEU A 390 -8.60 -19.96 -14.99
N ASN A 391 -9.66 -19.53 -14.33
CA ASN A 391 -10.33 -20.31 -13.30
C ASN A 391 -11.14 -21.45 -13.93
N ASN A 392 -11.02 -22.67 -13.40
CA ASN A 392 -11.72 -23.84 -13.91
C ASN A 392 -13.11 -24.05 -13.27
N GLY A 393 -13.48 -23.22 -12.27
CA GLY A 393 -14.75 -23.30 -11.54
C GLY A 393 -14.85 -24.43 -10.52
N ASP A 394 -13.72 -25.06 -10.17
CA ASP A 394 -13.62 -26.15 -9.20
C ASP A 394 -12.57 -25.88 -8.10
N GLY A 395 -12.14 -24.62 -7.98
CA GLY A 395 -11.09 -24.18 -7.05
C GLY A 395 -9.67 -24.31 -7.62
N THR A 396 -9.52 -24.74 -8.87
CA THR A 396 -8.23 -24.82 -9.58
C THR A 396 -8.14 -23.87 -10.76
N PHE A 397 -6.92 -23.60 -11.22
CA PHE A 397 -6.62 -22.73 -12.34
C PHE A 397 -5.82 -23.46 -13.43
N SER A 398 -6.05 -23.03 -14.67
CA SER A 398 -5.22 -23.40 -15.83
C SER A 398 -4.31 -22.22 -16.18
N ASN A 399 -2.99 -22.43 -16.19
CA ASN A 399 -2.06 -21.42 -16.74
C ASN A 399 -2.32 -21.29 -18.26
N LYS A 400 -2.71 -20.09 -18.68
CA LYS A 400 -3.09 -19.70 -20.03
C LYS A 400 -2.25 -18.55 -20.57
N THR A 401 -1.09 -18.27 -19.97
CA THR A 401 -0.20 -17.18 -20.39
C THR A 401 0.10 -17.24 -21.90
N MET A 402 0.53 -18.40 -22.40
CA MET A 402 0.91 -18.55 -23.81
C MET A 402 -0.26 -18.37 -24.77
N GLU A 403 -1.45 -18.84 -24.40
CA GLU A 403 -2.67 -18.70 -25.22
C GLU A 403 -3.31 -17.32 -25.12
N SER A 404 -3.07 -16.59 -24.02
CA SER A 404 -3.67 -15.27 -23.76
C SER A 404 -3.18 -14.17 -24.70
N GLY A 405 -2.06 -14.35 -25.40
CA GLY A 405 -1.47 -13.32 -26.26
C GLY A 405 -0.62 -12.28 -25.52
N ILE A 406 -0.45 -12.41 -24.19
CA ILE A 406 0.45 -11.57 -23.40
C ILE A 406 1.88 -12.10 -23.52
N THR A 407 2.71 -11.42 -24.30
CA THR A 407 4.08 -11.84 -24.61
C THR A 407 5.16 -10.89 -24.14
N GLU A 408 4.79 -9.68 -23.73
CA GLU A 408 5.78 -8.66 -23.35
C GLU A 408 6.40 -9.00 -21.99
N ILE A 409 7.68 -8.67 -21.90
CA ILE A 409 8.49 -8.83 -20.70
C ILE A 409 8.93 -7.44 -20.29
N GLY A 410 8.67 -7.06 -19.04
CA GLY A 410 8.94 -5.73 -18.53
C GLY A 410 9.23 -5.77 -17.04
N TYR A 411 9.69 -4.65 -16.51
CA TYR A 411 9.83 -4.47 -15.06
C TYR A 411 8.48 -3.98 -14.51
N PHE A 412 7.46 -4.82 -14.64
CA PHE A 412 6.08 -4.40 -14.37
C PHE A 412 5.87 -4.14 -12.89
N LYS A 413 5.31 -2.98 -12.55
CA LYS A 413 5.17 -2.53 -11.15
C LYS A 413 3.72 -2.52 -10.67
N GLY A 414 2.79 -2.21 -11.55
CA GLY A 414 1.37 -2.07 -11.27
C GLY A 414 0.53 -2.70 -12.37
N VAL A 415 -0.60 -3.28 -11.99
CA VAL A 415 -1.62 -3.77 -12.91
C VAL A 415 -2.99 -3.40 -12.38
N ASP A 416 -3.88 -3.04 -13.30
CA ASP A 416 -5.32 -2.92 -13.03
C ASP A 416 -6.14 -3.33 -14.27
N SER A 417 -7.44 -3.55 -14.09
CA SER A 417 -8.36 -3.97 -15.15
C SER A 417 -9.66 -3.17 -15.18
N GLY A 418 -10.17 -2.89 -16.38
CA GLY A 418 -11.44 -2.17 -16.59
C GLY A 418 -11.87 -2.17 -18.05
N ASP A 419 -13.10 -1.76 -18.36
CA ASP A 419 -13.66 -1.78 -19.73
C ASP A 419 -13.23 -0.50 -20.49
N LEU A 420 -11.94 -0.40 -20.81
CA LEU A 420 -11.28 0.83 -21.29
C LEU A 420 -11.67 1.18 -22.74
N ASN A 421 -12.03 0.19 -23.55
CA ASN A 421 -12.54 0.40 -24.91
C ASN A 421 -14.08 0.45 -25.00
N ASN A 422 -14.79 0.22 -23.89
CA ASN A 422 -16.25 0.19 -23.76
C ASN A 422 -16.96 -0.92 -24.58
N ASP A 423 -16.30 -2.04 -24.84
CA ASP A 423 -16.89 -3.21 -25.50
C ASP A 423 -17.55 -4.21 -24.54
N GLY A 424 -17.39 -3.99 -23.23
CA GLY A 424 -17.97 -4.81 -22.16
C GLY A 424 -17.08 -5.93 -21.67
N TYR A 425 -15.87 -6.10 -22.21
CA TYR A 425 -14.86 -7.01 -21.68
C TYR A 425 -13.80 -6.23 -20.90
N PRO A 426 -13.37 -6.73 -19.72
CA PRO A 426 -12.29 -6.09 -18.98
C PRO A 426 -10.96 -6.16 -19.76
N ASP A 427 -10.34 -5.00 -19.96
CA ASP A 427 -9.00 -4.78 -20.51
C ASP A 427 -7.95 -4.79 -19.38
N LEU A 428 -6.66 -4.79 -19.73
CA LEU A 428 -5.54 -4.77 -18.79
C LEU A 428 -4.62 -3.57 -19.02
N TYR A 429 -4.30 -2.82 -17.97
CA TYR A 429 -3.27 -1.78 -18.00
C TYR A 429 -2.11 -2.14 -17.07
N LEU A 430 -0.89 -2.09 -17.60
CA LEU A 430 0.34 -2.42 -16.87
C LEU A 430 1.29 -1.23 -16.88
N SER A 431 1.75 -0.82 -15.70
CA SER A 431 2.86 0.12 -15.56
C SER A 431 4.19 -0.62 -15.61
N ASN A 432 5.22 0.01 -16.18
CA ASN A 432 6.50 -0.63 -16.48
C ASN A 432 7.67 0.28 -16.13
N PHE A 433 8.42 -0.07 -15.09
CA PHE A 433 9.56 0.72 -14.65
C PHE A 433 10.70 0.66 -15.67
N ASN A 434 11.20 1.82 -16.10
CA ASN A 434 12.19 1.96 -17.19
C ASN A 434 11.69 1.48 -18.57
N GLY A 435 10.38 1.35 -18.76
CA GLY A 435 9.77 0.87 -19.99
C GLY A 435 8.52 1.67 -20.36
N LYS A 436 7.88 1.31 -21.47
CA LYS A 436 6.55 1.86 -21.80
C LYS A 436 5.49 1.14 -20.99
N ASN A 437 4.50 1.88 -20.52
CA ASN A 437 3.26 1.32 -19.99
C ASN A 437 2.48 0.66 -21.13
N LEU A 438 1.80 -0.44 -20.81
CA LEU A 438 1.13 -1.29 -21.79
C LEU A 438 -0.37 -1.35 -21.50
N LEU A 439 -1.17 -1.12 -22.53
CA LEU A 439 -2.60 -1.40 -22.52
C LEU A 439 -2.87 -2.61 -23.41
N TYR A 440 -3.58 -3.60 -22.88
CA TYR A 440 -4.03 -4.78 -23.60
C TYR A 440 -5.54 -4.77 -23.70
N TYR A 441 -6.05 -4.80 -24.93
CA TYR A 441 -7.47 -4.98 -25.18
C TYR A 441 -7.85 -6.45 -25.11
N ASN A 442 -8.91 -6.76 -24.39
CA ASN A 442 -9.50 -8.09 -24.38
C ASN A 442 -10.41 -8.26 -25.60
N GLU A 443 -10.03 -9.15 -26.53
CA GLU A 443 -10.76 -9.37 -27.79
C GLU A 443 -11.94 -10.35 -27.64
N GLY A 444 -12.27 -10.72 -26.40
CA GLY A 444 -13.39 -11.58 -26.05
C GLY A 444 -13.22 -13.06 -26.45
N VAL A 445 -14.34 -13.80 -26.38
CA VAL A 445 -14.32 -15.24 -26.06
C VAL A 445 -14.17 -16.20 -27.26
N LYS A 446 -13.47 -15.84 -28.34
CA LYS A 446 -13.54 -16.70 -29.54
C LYS A 446 -13.03 -18.13 -29.33
N GLU A 447 -12.14 -18.39 -28.35
CA GLU A 447 -11.83 -19.70 -27.75
C GLU A 447 -11.13 -19.54 -26.35
N GLY A 448 -11.73 -18.82 -25.39
CA GLY A 448 -11.10 -18.47 -24.10
C GLY A 448 -10.84 -16.97 -23.97
N VAL A 449 -9.80 -16.54 -23.26
CA VAL A 449 -9.40 -15.11 -23.18
C VAL A 449 -8.24 -14.86 -24.13
N SER A 450 -8.31 -13.77 -24.90
CA SER A 450 -7.28 -13.37 -25.86
C SER A 450 -7.07 -11.86 -25.78
N PHE A 451 -5.86 -11.44 -25.45
CA PHE A 451 -5.46 -10.05 -25.36
C PHE A 451 -4.67 -9.61 -26.59
N ARG A 452 -4.90 -8.38 -27.02
CA ARG A 452 -4.12 -7.70 -28.05
C ARG A 452 -3.53 -6.42 -27.49
N LEU A 453 -2.21 -6.28 -27.61
CA LEU A 453 -1.53 -5.04 -27.24
C LEU A 453 -2.09 -3.86 -28.06
N ALA A 454 -2.45 -2.79 -27.37
CA ALA A 454 -2.89 -1.54 -27.96
C ALA A 454 -1.71 -0.85 -28.69
N PRO A 455 -1.96 -0.18 -29.84
CA PRO A 455 -0.93 0.57 -30.52
C PRO A 455 -0.54 1.84 -29.73
N ASP A 456 0.71 2.29 -29.86
CA ASP A 456 1.22 3.53 -29.25
C ASP A 456 0.30 4.76 -29.48
N SER A 457 -0.45 4.78 -30.58
CA SER A 457 -1.38 5.86 -30.92
C SER A 457 -2.55 6.03 -29.94
N VAL A 458 -2.76 5.09 -29.01
CA VAL A 458 -3.76 5.21 -27.93
C VAL A 458 -3.33 6.25 -26.88
N GLY A 459 -2.01 6.48 -26.72
CA GLY A 459 -1.49 7.61 -25.96
C GLY A 459 -1.32 7.40 -24.45
N VAL A 460 -1.23 6.15 -23.98
CA VAL A 460 -1.18 5.79 -22.54
C VAL A 460 0.15 5.18 -22.08
N SER A 461 1.22 5.33 -22.87
CA SER A 461 2.51 4.65 -22.64
C SER A 461 3.46 5.36 -21.67
N ASP A 462 3.14 6.59 -21.26
CA ASP A 462 3.92 7.39 -20.33
C ASP A 462 3.34 7.31 -18.90
N PRO A 463 4.10 7.69 -17.86
CA PRO A 463 5.53 7.99 -17.88
C PRO A 463 6.35 6.69 -17.98
N THR A 464 7.61 6.78 -18.43
CA THR A 464 8.47 5.60 -18.59
C THR A 464 9.11 5.09 -17.30
N HIS A 465 9.08 5.91 -16.26
CA HIS A 465 9.45 5.51 -14.91
C HIS A 465 8.17 5.53 -14.10
N SER A 466 7.33 4.52 -14.30
CA SER A 466 6.04 4.40 -13.66
C SER A 466 6.08 3.34 -12.57
N PHE A 467 5.12 3.41 -11.64
CA PHE A 467 5.00 2.45 -10.56
C PHE A 467 3.56 2.02 -10.31
N SER A 468 2.83 2.62 -9.37
CA SER A 468 1.45 2.23 -9.13
C SER A 468 0.51 2.78 -10.21
N THR A 469 -0.58 2.06 -10.46
CA THR A 469 -1.60 2.44 -11.45
C THR A 469 -2.99 1.98 -11.02
N TRP A 470 -4.03 2.63 -11.55
CA TRP A 470 -5.41 2.23 -11.36
C TRP A 470 -6.34 2.77 -12.45
N ILE A 471 -7.55 2.22 -12.47
CA ILE A 471 -8.65 2.55 -13.38
C ILE A 471 -9.87 2.98 -12.56
N PHE A 472 -10.49 4.09 -12.94
CA PHE A 472 -11.61 4.72 -12.24
C PHE A 472 -12.30 5.76 -13.14
N ASP A 473 -13.53 6.16 -12.82
CA ASP A 473 -14.21 7.29 -13.48
C ASP A 473 -14.07 8.53 -12.58
N TYR A 474 -13.04 9.35 -12.81
CA TYR A 474 -12.73 10.46 -11.87
C TYR A 474 -13.67 11.65 -12.06
N ASN A 475 -14.31 11.77 -13.21
CA ASN A 475 -15.11 12.93 -13.59
C ASN A 475 -16.62 12.62 -13.69
N ASN A 476 -17.02 11.39 -13.41
CA ASN A 476 -18.38 10.89 -13.52
C ASN A 476 -18.97 11.05 -14.93
N ASP A 477 -18.17 10.86 -15.97
CA ASP A 477 -18.64 10.94 -17.37
C ASP A 477 -19.14 9.59 -17.93
N GLY A 478 -18.97 8.51 -17.17
CA GLY A 478 -19.38 7.16 -17.49
C GLY A 478 -18.30 6.33 -18.19
N PHE A 479 -17.12 6.89 -18.43
CA PHE A 479 -15.98 6.20 -19.01
C PHE A 479 -14.86 6.03 -17.97
N GLU A 480 -14.28 4.83 -17.93
CA GLU A 480 -13.17 4.55 -17.04
C GLU A 480 -11.87 5.16 -17.59
N ASP A 481 -11.25 5.99 -16.76
CA ASP A 481 -9.99 6.70 -16.95
C ASP A 481 -8.82 5.93 -16.32
N ILE A 482 -7.59 6.33 -16.64
CA ILE A 482 -6.38 5.68 -16.11
C ILE A 482 -5.55 6.70 -15.33
N PHE A 483 -5.16 6.35 -14.12
CA PHE A 483 -4.06 7.02 -13.43
C PHE A 483 -2.84 6.11 -13.38
N VAL A 484 -1.66 6.68 -13.59
CA VAL A 484 -0.38 6.01 -13.36
C VAL A 484 0.61 6.97 -12.69
N SER A 485 1.18 6.54 -11.57
CA SER A 485 2.17 7.34 -10.88
C SER A 485 3.52 7.30 -11.59
N ALA A 486 4.27 8.38 -11.49
CA ALA A 486 5.68 8.43 -11.84
C ALA A 486 6.57 8.15 -10.63
N TYR A 487 7.76 7.64 -10.90
CA TYR A 487 8.68 7.12 -9.91
C TYR A 487 10.09 7.70 -10.01
N SER A 488 10.80 7.67 -8.87
CA SER A 488 12.21 8.02 -8.72
C SER A 488 13.13 6.96 -9.33
N ASP A 489 14.42 7.26 -9.42
CA ASP A 489 15.45 6.29 -9.81
C ASP A 489 16.74 6.50 -9.02
N VAL A 490 17.72 5.63 -9.26
CA VAL A 490 19.02 5.65 -8.57
C VAL A 490 19.85 6.93 -8.82
N GLU A 491 19.59 7.67 -9.89
CA GLU A 491 20.30 8.92 -10.18
C GLU A 491 19.64 10.11 -9.47
N ARG A 492 18.34 10.01 -9.16
CA ARG A 492 17.56 11.08 -8.52
C ARG A 492 16.58 10.49 -7.52
N SER A 493 16.96 10.53 -6.25
CA SER A 493 16.07 10.16 -5.15
C SER A 493 14.80 11.01 -5.13
N ALA A 494 13.77 10.55 -4.41
CA ALA A 494 12.54 11.32 -4.27
C ALA A 494 12.81 12.71 -3.65
N ALA A 495 13.69 12.79 -2.65
CA ALA A 495 14.07 14.08 -2.04
C ALA A 495 14.70 15.05 -3.05
N ASN A 496 15.56 14.54 -3.94
CA ASN A 496 16.15 15.33 -5.02
C ASN A 496 15.06 15.90 -5.94
N ILE A 497 14.14 15.03 -6.39
CA ILE A 497 13.07 15.38 -7.33
C ILE A 497 12.12 16.42 -6.73
N PHE A 498 11.71 16.25 -5.47
CA PHE A 498 10.83 17.19 -4.78
C PHE A 498 11.50 18.57 -4.62
N MET A 499 12.76 18.60 -4.17
CA MET A 499 13.46 19.86 -3.99
C MET A 499 13.80 20.53 -5.32
N ALA A 500 14.09 19.75 -6.37
CA ALA A 500 14.22 20.27 -7.73
C ALA A 500 12.91 20.91 -8.23
N ASN A 501 11.76 20.27 -7.98
CA ASN A 501 10.44 20.83 -8.32
C ASN A 501 10.21 22.18 -7.60
N ILE A 502 10.51 22.24 -6.31
CA ILE A 502 10.39 23.48 -5.51
C ILE A 502 11.31 24.60 -6.03
N ARG A 503 12.52 24.25 -6.51
CA ARG A 503 13.54 25.24 -6.93
C ARG A 503 13.45 25.65 -8.38
N LEU A 504 13.02 24.75 -9.25
CA LEU A 504 13.15 24.86 -10.70
C LEU A 504 11.78 24.62 -11.36
N MET A 505 10.71 25.26 -10.88
CA MET A 505 9.27 25.04 -11.22
C MET A 505 8.88 24.91 -12.72
N GLU A 506 9.82 24.97 -13.66
CA GLU A 506 9.66 24.78 -15.11
C GLU A 506 10.75 23.87 -15.74
N ASP A 507 11.43 23.02 -14.96
CA ASP A 507 12.43 22.08 -15.48
C ASP A 507 11.74 20.94 -16.24
N PRO A 508 11.96 20.79 -17.57
CA PRO A 508 11.33 19.72 -18.35
C PRO A 508 11.70 18.31 -17.89
N ARG A 509 12.75 18.17 -17.05
CA ARG A 509 13.12 16.91 -16.42
C ARG A 509 12.20 16.53 -15.25
N VAL A 510 11.50 17.50 -14.65
CA VAL A 510 10.51 17.28 -13.60
C VAL A 510 9.19 16.78 -14.21
N ASP A 511 8.79 17.31 -15.37
CA ASP A 511 7.59 16.85 -16.09
C ASP A 511 7.64 15.35 -16.47
N GLN A 512 8.84 14.80 -16.71
CA GLN A 512 9.02 13.36 -16.93
C GLN A 512 8.77 12.51 -15.66
N ARG A 513 8.65 13.15 -14.50
CA ARG A 513 8.51 12.55 -13.17
C ARG A 513 7.21 12.93 -12.47
N THR A 514 6.29 13.59 -13.18
CA THR A 514 4.92 13.83 -12.73
C THR A 514 4.03 12.63 -13.09
N PRO A 515 2.97 12.35 -12.32
CA PRO A 515 2.03 11.28 -12.67
C PRO A 515 1.32 11.56 -14.00
N ARG A 516 0.61 10.55 -14.51
CA ARG A 516 -0.27 10.72 -15.67
C ARG A 516 -1.71 10.34 -15.29
N LEU A 517 -2.62 11.28 -15.52
CA LEU A 517 -4.06 11.06 -15.55
C LEU A 517 -4.52 11.11 -17.01
N TYR A 518 -5.03 9.99 -17.50
CA TYR A 518 -5.49 9.80 -18.86
C TYR A 518 -7.01 9.74 -18.89
N ARG A 519 -7.63 10.81 -19.37
CA ARG A 519 -9.08 10.82 -19.59
C ARG A 519 -9.45 9.97 -20.80
N ASN A 520 -10.40 9.07 -20.65
CA ASN A 520 -10.95 8.26 -21.73
C ASN A 520 -11.87 9.12 -22.61
N ASN A 521 -11.65 9.11 -23.92
CA ASN A 521 -12.45 9.89 -24.86
C ASN A 521 -13.73 9.15 -25.32
N GLY A 522 -14.03 7.97 -24.76
CA GLY A 522 -15.19 7.14 -25.10
C GLY A 522 -15.10 6.46 -26.48
N ASN A 523 -13.92 6.50 -27.12
CA ASN A 523 -13.69 5.98 -28.47
C ASN A 523 -12.44 5.09 -28.56
N GLY A 524 -11.95 4.59 -27.42
CA GLY A 524 -10.72 3.77 -27.33
C GLY A 524 -9.42 4.56 -27.47
N THR A 525 -9.47 5.89 -27.25
CA THR A 525 -8.28 6.75 -27.16
C THR A 525 -8.33 7.58 -25.87
N PHE A 526 -7.17 8.04 -25.42
CA PHE A 526 -7.04 8.77 -24.17
C PHE A 526 -6.38 10.13 -24.37
N THR A 527 -6.61 11.03 -23.43
CA THR A 527 -5.94 12.34 -23.37
C THR A 527 -5.30 12.51 -22.00
N ASN A 528 -4.00 12.75 -21.97
CA ASN A 528 -3.31 13.15 -20.74
C ASN A 528 -3.85 14.52 -20.31
N VAL A 529 -4.49 14.58 -19.15
CA VAL A 529 -5.08 15.79 -18.55
C VAL A 529 -4.41 16.16 -17.21
N SER A 530 -3.25 15.58 -16.91
CA SER A 530 -2.61 15.72 -15.58
C SER A 530 -2.40 17.19 -15.19
N HIS A 531 -1.88 18.01 -16.10
CA HIS A 531 -1.61 19.41 -15.82
C HIS A 531 -2.91 20.21 -15.70
N GLU A 532 -3.90 19.96 -16.57
CA GLU A 532 -5.22 20.58 -16.49
C GLU A 532 -5.94 20.23 -15.18
N ALA A 533 -5.75 19.00 -14.71
CA ALA A 533 -6.31 18.50 -13.47
C ALA A 533 -5.48 18.88 -12.22
N GLY A 534 -4.44 19.71 -12.34
CA GLY A 534 -3.65 20.17 -11.18
C GLY A 534 -2.59 19.19 -10.66
N LEU A 535 -2.38 18.05 -11.32
CA LEU A 535 -1.37 17.04 -10.97
C LEU A 535 -0.01 17.39 -11.59
N THR A 536 0.58 18.49 -11.09
CA THR A 536 1.82 19.08 -11.63
C THR A 536 3.08 18.74 -10.85
N GLU A 537 2.94 18.09 -9.69
CA GLU A 537 4.08 17.72 -8.84
C GLU A 537 4.49 16.24 -9.01
N PRO A 538 5.79 15.94 -8.86
CA PRO A 538 6.24 14.56 -8.74
C PRO A 538 5.72 13.91 -7.44
N LEU A 539 5.43 12.61 -7.51
CA LEU A 539 4.92 11.84 -6.37
C LEU A 539 5.92 10.79 -5.85
N SER A 540 6.55 10.00 -6.72
CA SER A 540 7.36 8.83 -6.31
C SER A 540 6.58 7.80 -5.49
N THR A 541 5.35 7.53 -5.93
CA THR A 541 4.39 6.65 -5.25
C THR A 541 4.76 5.18 -5.42
N MET A 542 4.77 4.40 -4.34
CA MET A 542 4.72 2.93 -4.43
C MET A 542 3.33 2.40 -4.06
N GLY A 543 2.80 2.84 -2.92
CA GLY A 543 1.47 2.48 -2.43
C GLY A 543 0.44 3.53 -2.74
N CYS A 544 -0.78 3.17 -3.12
CA CYS A 544 -1.84 4.13 -3.35
C CYS A 544 -3.20 3.46 -3.38
N ASN A 545 -4.24 4.24 -3.11
CA ASN A 545 -5.60 3.88 -3.48
C ASN A 545 -6.46 5.15 -3.55
N PHE A 546 -7.70 5.00 -4.00
CA PHE A 546 -8.67 6.07 -4.13
C PHE A 546 -9.96 5.76 -3.37
N GLY A 547 -10.73 6.79 -3.06
CA GLY A 547 -11.98 6.76 -2.29
C GLY A 547 -12.62 8.15 -2.24
N ASP A 548 -13.82 8.29 -1.69
CA ASP A 548 -14.56 9.56 -1.56
C ASP A 548 -14.51 10.03 -0.09
N LEU A 549 -13.61 10.96 0.24
CA LEU A 549 -13.36 11.36 1.62
C LEU A 549 -14.47 12.22 2.21
N ASP A 550 -15.11 13.04 1.40
CA ASP A 550 -16.10 14.00 1.88
C ASP A 550 -17.52 13.68 1.41
N ASN A 551 -17.71 12.49 0.85
CA ASN A 551 -18.98 11.98 0.33
C ASN A 551 -19.59 12.90 -0.74
N ASP A 552 -18.76 13.65 -1.49
CA ASP A 552 -19.24 14.55 -2.54
C ASP A 552 -19.57 13.82 -3.86
N GLY A 553 -19.22 12.54 -3.99
CA GLY A 553 -19.45 11.71 -5.16
C GLY A 553 -18.32 11.71 -6.17
N TYR A 554 -17.19 12.37 -5.89
CA TYR A 554 -15.99 12.35 -6.70
C TYR A 554 -14.83 11.66 -5.96
N LEU A 555 -14.13 10.77 -6.65
CA LEU A 555 -13.06 9.98 -6.03
C LEU A 555 -11.78 10.80 -5.85
N ASP A 556 -11.35 10.91 -4.60
CA ASP A 556 -10.07 11.41 -4.09
C ASP A 556 -9.00 10.32 -4.09
N PHE A 557 -7.74 10.64 -3.79
CA PHE A 557 -6.72 9.60 -3.61
C PHE A 557 -5.59 9.95 -2.65
N TYR A 558 -5.06 8.90 -2.01
CA TYR A 558 -3.86 8.96 -1.18
C TYR A 558 -2.70 8.24 -1.89
N ALA A 559 -1.59 8.95 -2.05
CA ALA A 559 -0.36 8.50 -2.69
C ALA A 559 0.75 8.34 -1.64
N ALA A 560 1.03 7.09 -1.28
CA ALA A 560 2.08 6.70 -0.37
C ALA A 560 3.43 6.57 -1.12
N THR A 561 4.41 7.37 -0.70
CA THR A 561 5.74 7.47 -1.32
C THR A 561 6.68 6.42 -0.75
N GLY A 562 7.34 5.63 -1.59
CA GLY A 562 8.01 4.39 -1.14
C GLY A 562 9.47 4.21 -1.57
N ASP A 563 10.18 5.28 -1.94
CA ASP A 563 11.55 5.18 -2.49
C ASP A 563 12.53 4.43 -1.55
N PRO A 564 13.27 3.40 -2.04
CA PRO A 564 14.14 2.60 -1.17
C PRO A 564 15.27 3.40 -0.50
N SER A 565 15.73 4.51 -1.08
CA SER A 565 16.85 5.28 -0.54
C SER A 565 16.57 5.82 0.87
N TYR A 566 17.55 5.73 1.77
CA TYR A 566 17.44 6.27 3.14
C TYR A 566 17.36 7.79 3.19
N ILE A 567 17.72 8.48 2.10
CA ILE A 567 17.61 9.93 1.99
C ILE A 567 16.21 10.39 1.58
N SER A 568 15.37 9.48 1.07
CA SER A 568 14.04 9.75 0.55
C SER A 568 12.98 9.76 1.65
N ILE A 569 13.09 10.71 2.57
CA ILE A 569 12.06 11.00 3.59
C ILE A 569 11.13 12.13 3.11
N VAL A 570 10.36 11.86 2.06
CA VAL A 570 9.44 12.82 1.42
C VAL A 570 8.00 12.57 1.87
N PRO A 571 7.09 13.58 1.81
CA PRO A 571 5.73 13.40 2.29
C PRO A 571 4.94 12.44 1.39
N ASN A 572 4.19 11.54 2.01
CA ASN A 572 2.97 10.98 1.41
C ASN A 572 2.01 12.11 1.07
N LYS A 573 1.19 11.92 0.04
CA LYS A 573 0.32 12.97 -0.49
C LYS A 573 -1.13 12.57 -0.53
N MET A 574 -2.01 13.54 -0.30
CA MET A 574 -3.46 13.39 -0.41
C MET A 574 -4.01 14.43 -1.38
N TYR A 575 -4.80 13.98 -2.33
CA TYR A 575 -5.44 14.81 -3.34
C TYR A 575 -6.94 14.66 -3.28
N ARG A 576 -7.63 15.79 -3.10
CA ARG A 576 -9.08 15.88 -3.13
C ARG A 576 -9.56 16.24 -4.54
N ASN A 577 -10.49 15.47 -5.10
CA ASN A 577 -11.12 15.75 -6.38
C ASN A 577 -12.13 16.90 -6.23
N VAL A 578 -12.07 17.85 -7.16
CA VAL A 578 -12.93 19.03 -7.16
C VAL A 578 -13.82 18.94 -8.39
N ASN A 579 -15.02 18.38 -8.18
CA ASN A 579 -16.09 18.27 -9.17
C ASN A 579 -15.73 17.51 -10.46
N GLY A 580 -14.71 16.64 -10.43
CA GLY A 580 -14.25 15.94 -11.64
C GLY A 580 -13.47 16.81 -12.61
N GLU A 581 -13.08 18.02 -12.19
CA GLU A 581 -12.35 18.98 -13.04
C GLU A 581 -10.86 19.04 -12.70
N SER A 582 -10.52 18.90 -11.42
CA SER A 582 -9.15 19.03 -10.92
C SER A 582 -8.96 18.33 -9.58
N PHE A 583 -7.71 18.14 -9.19
CA PHE A 583 -7.29 17.62 -7.89
C PHE A 583 -6.58 18.72 -7.10
N GLU A 584 -7.04 18.91 -5.87
CA GLU A 584 -6.49 19.81 -4.88
C GLU A 584 -5.55 19.05 -3.93
N ASP A 585 -4.32 19.51 -3.77
CA ASP A 585 -3.40 18.96 -2.78
C ASP A 585 -3.82 19.41 -1.37
N VAL A 586 -4.27 18.45 -0.55
CA VAL A 586 -4.68 18.64 0.86
C VAL A 586 -3.70 17.97 1.84
N THR A 587 -2.50 17.62 1.37
CA THR A 587 -1.50 16.86 2.12
C THR A 587 -1.17 17.47 3.48
N PHE A 588 -0.88 18.76 3.52
CA PHE A 588 -0.41 19.46 4.71
C PHE A 588 -1.56 19.96 5.59
N SER A 589 -2.62 20.51 4.99
CA SER A 589 -3.80 20.94 5.76
C SER A 589 -4.55 19.76 6.38
N GLY A 590 -4.65 18.65 5.65
CA GLY A 590 -5.26 17.39 6.09
C GLY A 590 -4.40 16.57 7.05
N GLY A 591 -3.10 16.86 7.18
CA GLY A 591 -2.21 16.12 8.09
C GLY A 591 -1.67 14.79 7.52
N PHE A 592 -1.70 14.61 6.21
CA PHE A 592 -1.26 13.40 5.50
C PHE A 592 0.24 13.38 5.15
N GLY A 593 0.95 14.48 5.41
CA GLY A 593 2.37 14.67 5.07
C GLY A 593 3.37 13.81 5.86
N HIS A 594 3.07 12.54 6.15
CA HIS A 594 4.02 11.59 6.72
C HIS A 594 5.24 11.46 5.83
N ILE A 595 6.43 11.66 6.40
CA ILE A 595 7.70 11.52 5.66
C ILE A 595 8.23 10.07 5.65
N GLN A 596 7.50 9.17 6.30
CA GLN A 596 7.79 7.75 6.29
C GLN A 596 7.25 7.11 5.03
N LYS A 597 8.04 6.16 4.55
CA LYS A 597 7.76 5.46 3.31
C LYS A 597 6.48 4.67 3.45
N GLY A 598 5.56 4.83 2.51
CA GLY A 598 4.32 4.07 2.45
C GLY A 598 4.23 3.20 1.20
N HIS A 599 3.64 2.01 1.36
CA HIS A 599 3.70 0.94 0.36
C HIS A 599 2.35 0.33 -0.02
N ALA A 600 1.34 0.42 0.84
CA ALA A 600 -0.02 0.03 0.50
C ALA A 600 -1.03 0.87 1.26
N VAL A 601 -2.18 1.11 0.63
CA VAL A 601 -3.24 2.01 1.12
C VAL A 601 -4.60 1.33 0.92
N GLY A 602 -5.47 1.42 1.91
CA GLY A 602 -6.86 1.01 1.80
C GLY A 602 -7.79 2.13 2.29
N PHE A 603 -8.82 2.42 1.51
CA PHE A 603 -9.98 3.22 1.88
C PHE A 603 -11.12 2.27 2.23
N ALA A 604 -11.79 2.53 3.35
CA ALA A 604 -12.93 1.77 3.81
C ALA A 604 -13.66 2.50 4.95
N ASP A 605 -14.97 2.39 5.01
CA ASP A 605 -15.81 2.78 6.15
C ASP A 605 -15.66 1.76 7.30
N LEU A 606 -14.52 1.83 8.02
CA LEU A 606 -14.09 0.80 8.98
C LEU A 606 -14.94 0.75 10.25
N ASP A 607 -15.59 1.85 10.63
CA ASP A 607 -16.55 1.90 11.73
C ASP A 607 -18.02 1.89 11.28
N MET A 608 -18.28 1.75 9.97
CA MET A 608 -19.60 1.64 9.36
C MET A 608 -20.49 2.86 9.61
N ASP A 609 -19.89 4.05 9.76
CA ASP A 609 -20.57 5.30 10.02
C ASP A 609 -20.99 6.06 8.75
N GLY A 610 -20.41 5.71 7.61
CA GLY A 610 -20.75 6.24 6.30
C GLY A 610 -19.70 7.11 5.63
N ASP A 611 -18.61 7.45 6.31
CA ASP A 611 -17.44 8.05 5.67
C ASP A 611 -16.26 7.06 5.63
N GLN A 612 -15.37 7.26 4.65
CA GLN A 612 -14.24 6.36 4.47
C GLN A 612 -13.06 6.80 5.33
N ASP A 613 -12.51 5.85 6.09
CA ASP A 613 -11.22 5.95 6.74
C ASP A 613 -10.08 5.52 5.80
N ILE A 614 -8.84 5.84 6.18
CA ILE A 614 -7.65 5.40 5.45
C ILE A 614 -6.73 4.58 6.35
N TYR A 615 -6.41 3.36 5.95
CA TYR A 615 -5.32 2.58 6.53
C TYR A 615 -4.12 2.54 5.58
N ALA A 616 -2.93 2.90 6.05
CA ALA A 616 -1.71 2.86 5.26
C ALA A 616 -0.59 2.04 5.93
N VAL A 617 0.01 1.14 5.14
CA VAL A 617 1.18 0.35 5.55
C VAL A 617 2.44 1.17 5.29
N LEU A 618 3.16 1.45 6.37
CA LEU A 618 4.37 2.27 6.37
C LEU A 618 5.62 1.43 6.70
N GLY A 619 6.79 1.97 6.38
CA GLY A 619 8.08 1.29 6.46
C GLY A 619 8.72 1.12 5.09
N GLY A 620 10.04 0.94 5.04
CA GLY A 620 10.84 0.89 3.82
C GLY A 620 11.41 -0.48 3.47
N ALA A 621 12.30 -0.49 2.48
CA ALA A 621 12.83 -1.72 1.87
C ALA A 621 13.98 -2.38 2.66
N TYR A 622 14.64 -1.66 3.58
CA TYR A 622 15.79 -2.16 4.36
C TYR A 622 15.43 -2.43 5.82
N GLU A 623 16.08 -3.41 6.47
CA GLU A 623 15.72 -3.91 7.82
C GLU A 623 15.62 -2.82 8.91
N GLY A 624 16.38 -1.73 8.77
CA GLY A 624 16.37 -0.58 9.68
C GLY A 624 15.31 0.47 9.39
N ASP A 625 14.51 0.28 8.33
CA ASP A 625 13.55 1.25 7.81
C ASP A 625 12.11 0.96 8.27
N ASN A 626 11.96 0.33 9.44
CA ASN A 626 10.64 -0.01 9.98
C ASN A 626 9.88 1.25 10.41
N PHE A 627 8.55 1.21 10.26
CA PHE A 627 7.68 2.21 10.86
C PHE A 627 6.32 1.62 11.22
N ARG A 628 5.57 2.36 12.04
CA ARG A 628 4.20 2.01 12.44
C ARG A 628 3.23 2.31 11.30
N ASN A 629 2.36 1.37 10.98
CA ASN A 629 1.20 1.61 10.13
C ASN A 629 0.28 2.66 10.78
N VAL A 630 -0.46 3.39 9.93
CA VAL A 630 -1.37 4.45 10.36
C VAL A 630 -2.81 4.15 9.95
N LEU A 631 -3.76 4.58 10.77
CA LEU A 631 -5.19 4.54 10.50
C LEU A 631 -5.73 5.95 10.73
N PHE A 632 -6.07 6.65 9.66
CA PHE A 632 -6.69 7.96 9.69
C PHE A 632 -8.20 7.80 9.80
N GLU A 633 -8.72 8.17 10.97
CA GLU A 633 -10.16 8.34 11.13
C GLU A 633 -10.60 9.61 10.41
N ASN A 634 -11.68 9.50 9.65
CA ASN A 634 -12.24 10.62 8.91
C ASN A 634 -12.95 11.62 9.84
N PRO A 635 -12.49 12.88 9.94
CA PRO A 635 -13.10 13.87 10.82
C PRO A 635 -14.21 14.67 10.14
N ILE A 636 -14.39 14.52 8.82
CA ILE A 636 -15.36 15.29 8.03
C ILE A 636 -16.77 14.87 8.45
N GLY A 637 -16.97 13.57 8.65
CA GLY A 637 -18.25 12.98 8.99
C GLY A 637 -19.24 13.05 7.83
N ASN A 638 -20.47 12.68 8.16
CA ASN A 638 -21.62 12.71 7.26
C ASN A 638 -22.20 14.12 7.01
N GLN A 639 -21.35 15.09 6.63
CA GLN A 639 -21.82 16.39 6.15
C GLN A 639 -22.57 16.27 4.82
N ASN A 640 -22.15 15.32 3.99
CA ASN A 640 -22.86 14.83 2.81
C ASN A 640 -23.52 13.47 3.11
N ASN A 641 -24.41 13.04 2.22
CA ASN A 641 -25.09 11.76 2.29
C ASN A 641 -24.30 10.70 1.52
N TRP A 642 -24.55 9.44 1.83
CA TRP A 642 -23.80 8.29 1.31
C TRP A 642 -24.70 7.08 1.11
N ILE A 643 -24.17 6.04 0.48
CA ILE A 643 -24.76 4.69 0.48
C ILE A 643 -23.64 3.65 0.38
N ASN A 644 -23.73 2.61 1.20
CA ASN A 644 -22.83 1.46 1.10
C ASN A 644 -23.61 0.26 0.58
N ILE A 645 -23.11 -0.37 -0.48
CA ILE A 645 -23.84 -1.41 -1.21
C ILE A 645 -23.01 -2.70 -1.29
N LYS A 646 -23.43 -3.75 -0.58
CA LYS A 646 -22.91 -5.12 -0.73
C LYS A 646 -23.60 -5.78 -1.92
N LEU A 647 -22.89 -5.94 -3.03
CA LEU A 647 -23.38 -6.68 -4.18
C LEU A 647 -23.15 -8.19 -4.00
N GLU A 648 -24.10 -8.99 -4.50
CA GLU A 648 -23.97 -10.44 -4.56
C GLU A 648 -24.39 -10.95 -5.94
N GLY A 649 -23.41 -11.44 -6.71
CA GLY A 649 -23.61 -12.07 -8.01
C GLY A 649 -24.27 -13.45 -7.89
N LYS A 650 -24.98 -13.86 -8.96
CA LYS A 650 -25.55 -15.23 -9.09
C LYS A 650 -25.12 -15.93 -10.37
N THR A 651 -25.05 -15.20 -11.47
CA THR A 651 -24.58 -15.68 -12.77
C THR A 651 -23.21 -15.11 -13.12
N CYS A 652 -22.86 -13.93 -12.61
CA CYS A 652 -21.48 -13.44 -12.55
C CYS A 652 -20.78 -13.93 -11.28
N ASN A 653 -19.51 -13.57 -11.12
CA ASN A 653 -18.75 -13.83 -9.89
C ASN A 653 -19.48 -13.27 -8.66
N ARG A 654 -19.37 -13.99 -7.53
CA ARG A 654 -20.21 -13.78 -6.34
C ARG A 654 -19.96 -12.43 -5.68
N SER A 655 -18.71 -11.98 -5.66
CA SER A 655 -18.33 -10.65 -5.17
C SER A 655 -18.70 -9.50 -6.11
N ALA A 656 -19.22 -9.80 -7.30
CA ALA A 656 -19.58 -8.83 -8.32
C ALA A 656 -18.44 -7.88 -8.74
N ILE A 657 -17.18 -8.33 -8.63
CA ILE A 657 -16.02 -7.57 -9.13
C ILE A 657 -16.21 -7.31 -10.63
N GLY A 658 -16.09 -6.04 -11.01
CA GLY A 658 -16.38 -5.53 -12.34
C GLY A 658 -17.82 -5.00 -12.55
N ALA A 659 -18.71 -5.11 -11.55
CA ALA A 659 -20.04 -4.52 -11.64
C ALA A 659 -19.96 -2.99 -11.64
N LYS A 660 -20.73 -2.34 -12.53
CA LYS A 660 -20.85 -0.88 -12.58
C LYS A 660 -22.12 -0.43 -11.87
N VAL A 661 -21.97 0.34 -10.80
CA VAL A 661 -23.02 1.00 -10.03
C VAL A 661 -23.20 2.42 -10.55
N ILE A 662 -24.42 2.78 -10.89
CA ILE A 662 -24.77 4.12 -11.39
C ILE A 662 -25.87 4.70 -10.51
N ALA A 663 -25.51 5.68 -9.68
CA ALA A 663 -26.45 6.42 -8.86
C ALA A 663 -26.85 7.72 -9.56
N THR A 664 -28.09 7.79 -10.04
CA THR A 664 -28.67 9.04 -10.56
C THR A 664 -29.32 9.79 -9.40
N ILE A 665 -28.82 10.98 -9.10
CA ILE A 665 -29.27 11.80 -7.98
C ILE A 665 -29.68 13.20 -8.44
N GLU A 666 -30.37 13.93 -7.56
CA GLU A 666 -30.73 15.33 -7.76
C GLU A 666 -30.15 16.16 -6.63
N GLU A 667 -29.39 17.20 -6.99
CA GLU A 667 -28.75 18.12 -6.06
C GLU A 667 -28.81 19.53 -6.65
N ASP A 668 -29.23 20.52 -5.85
CA ASP A 668 -29.42 21.91 -6.28
C ASP A 668 -30.25 22.07 -7.57
N GLY A 669 -31.25 21.20 -7.76
CA GLY A 669 -32.11 21.19 -8.94
C GLY A 669 -31.43 20.72 -10.23
N LYS A 670 -30.24 20.11 -10.12
CA LYS A 670 -29.52 19.46 -11.23
C LYS A 670 -29.51 17.95 -11.02
N THR A 671 -29.69 17.22 -12.11
CA THR A 671 -29.45 15.78 -12.13
C THR A 671 -27.98 15.51 -12.38
N ARG A 672 -27.36 14.68 -11.55
CA ARG A 672 -26.00 14.15 -11.75
C ARG A 672 -26.01 12.62 -11.63
N LYS A 673 -25.05 11.98 -12.29
CA LYS A 673 -24.79 10.54 -12.15
C LYS A 673 -23.47 10.37 -11.44
N ILE A 674 -23.41 9.38 -10.56
CA ILE A 674 -22.18 8.96 -9.88
C ILE A 674 -21.92 7.52 -10.30
N PHE A 675 -20.68 7.23 -10.70
CA PHE A 675 -20.25 5.94 -11.19
C PHE A 675 -19.28 5.31 -10.21
N ASN A 676 -19.46 4.02 -9.94
CA ASN A 676 -18.55 3.23 -9.13
C ASN A 676 -18.43 1.83 -9.74
N THR A 677 -17.21 1.36 -9.94
CA THR A 677 -16.92 -0.01 -10.38
C THR A 677 -16.46 -0.82 -9.17
N VAL A 678 -17.10 -1.95 -8.89
CA VAL A 678 -16.73 -2.81 -7.76
C VAL A 678 -15.39 -3.50 -8.03
N GLY A 679 -14.45 -3.32 -7.11
CA GLY A 679 -13.12 -3.91 -7.14
C GLY A 679 -12.28 -3.43 -5.95
N THR A 680 -11.04 -3.89 -5.86
CA THR A 680 -10.15 -3.56 -4.72
C THR A 680 -9.43 -2.20 -4.86
N GLY A 681 -9.76 -1.44 -5.91
CA GLY A 681 -9.09 -0.20 -6.28
C GLY A 681 -7.72 -0.44 -6.92
N ALA A 682 -6.71 0.34 -6.52
CA ALA A 682 -5.41 0.44 -7.20
C ALA A 682 -4.47 -0.76 -7.04
N SER A 683 -3.33 -0.75 -7.74
CA SER A 683 -2.38 -1.88 -7.79
C SER A 683 -1.66 -2.23 -6.47
N PHE A 684 -1.64 -1.34 -5.45
CA PHE A 684 -0.96 -1.54 -4.16
C PHE A 684 -1.83 -1.14 -2.96
N GLY A 685 -2.52 -2.15 -2.41
CA GLY A 685 -3.59 -1.97 -1.45
C GLY A 685 -4.86 -2.65 -1.92
N GLY A 686 -5.80 -2.81 -1.00
CA GLY A 686 -7.10 -3.39 -1.27
C GLY A 686 -8.17 -2.72 -0.42
N ASN A 687 -8.99 -1.91 -1.08
CA ASN A 687 -10.24 -1.38 -0.52
C ASN A 687 -11.26 -2.50 -0.35
N SER A 688 -12.28 -2.26 0.48
CA SER A 688 -13.42 -3.18 0.59
C SER A 688 -14.12 -3.38 -0.75
N LEU A 689 -14.67 -4.57 -0.96
CA LEU A 689 -15.59 -4.87 -2.06
C LEU A 689 -17.00 -4.28 -1.84
N LEU A 690 -17.23 -3.61 -0.70
CA LEU A 690 -18.40 -2.77 -0.47
C LEU A 690 -18.33 -1.54 -1.39
N ALA A 691 -19.37 -1.33 -2.20
CA ALA A 691 -19.46 -0.09 -2.97
C ALA A 691 -19.89 1.05 -2.05
N GLU A 692 -18.91 1.76 -1.51
CA GLU A 692 -19.03 2.93 -0.64
C GLU A 692 -19.09 4.19 -1.52
N ILE A 693 -20.26 4.84 -1.57
CA ILE A 693 -20.55 5.89 -2.55
C ILE A 693 -21.09 7.14 -1.84
N GLY A 694 -20.36 8.25 -1.94
CA GLY A 694 -20.87 9.57 -1.56
C GLY A 694 -21.92 10.07 -2.55
N LEU A 695 -22.89 10.83 -2.04
CA LEU A 695 -24.07 11.30 -2.78
C LEU A 695 -24.24 12.82 -2.68
N GLY A 696 -23.28 13.53 -2.10
CA GLY A 696 -23.38 14.97 -1.83
C GLY A 696 -24.61 15.28 -0.96
N LYS A 697 -25.34 16.33 -1.30
CA LYS A 697 -26.56 16.75 -0.58
C LYS A 697 -27.83 16.04 -1.04
N ALA A 698 -27.74 15.01 -1.89
CA ALA A 698 -28.93 14.31 -2.37
C ALA A 698 -29.67 13.59 -1.23
N GLU A 699 -30.97 13.85 -1.08
CA GLU A 699 -31.81 13.22 -0.03
C GLU A 699 -32.31 11.81 -0.44
N SER A 700 -32.16 11.44 -1.71
CA SER A 700 -32.63 10.18 -2.28
C SER A 700 -31.89 9.89 -3.58
N ILE A 701 -31.64 8.62 -3.89
CA ILE A 701 -31.19 8.19 -5.22
C ILE A 701 -32.42 7.98 -6.09
N LYS A 702 -32.55 8.78 -7.17
CA LYS A 702 -33.71 8.70 -8.08
C LYS A 702 -33.74 7.36 -8.80
N THR A 703 -32.59 6.95 -9.31
CA THR A 703 -32.42 5.64 -9.94
C THR A 703 -31.05 5.09 -9.59
N LEU A 704 -31.02 3.89 -9.05
CA LEU A 704 -29.81 3.10 -8.81
C LEU A 704 -29.78 1.95 -9.82
N GLU A 705 -28.82 1.99 -10.74
CA GLU A 705 -28.63 0.97 -11.77
C GLU A 705 -27.38 0.15 -11.45
N ILE A 706 -27.50 -1.18 -11.49
CA ILE A 706 -26.37 -2.11 -11.35
C ILE A 706 -26.23 -2.86 -12.66
N ILE A 707 -25.13 -2.64 -13.38
CA ILE A 707 -24.75 -3.43 -14.56
C ILE A 707 -23.85 -4.56 -14.07
N TRP A 708 -24.35 -5.79 -14.13
CA TRP A 708 -23.63 -6.97 -13.66
C TRP A 708 -22.55 -7.41 -14.67
N PRO A 709 -21.38 -7.89 -14.20
CA PRO A 709 -20.27 -8.32 -15.06
C PRO A 709 -20.52 -9.75 -15.57
N ASP A 710 -21.60 -9.93 -16.34
CA ASP A 710 -21.90 -11.16 -17.05
C ASP A 710 -21.95 -10.94 -18.56
N LYS A 711 -21.90 -12.02 -19.35
CA LYS A 711 -21.98 -11.95 -20.83
C LYS A 711 -23.22 -11.22 -21.36
N GLY A 712 -24.31 -11.22 -20.60
CA GLY A 712 -25.55 -10.55 -20.98
C GLY A 712 -25.59 -9.07 -20.60
N ARG A 713 -24.61 -8.60 -19.80
CA ARG A 713 -24.60 -7.31 -19.10
C ARG A 713 -25.95 -7.04 -18.45
N THR A 714 -26.46 -8.04 -17.72
CA THR A 714 -27.78 -7.91 -17.10
C THR A 714 -27.82 -6.69 -16.17
N THR A 715 -28.99 -6.03 -16.08
CA THR A 715 -29.13 -4.79 -15.31
C THR A 715 -30.21 -4.93 -14.26
N SER A 716 -29.94 -4.48 -13.05
CA SER A 716 -30.94 -4.28 -11.99
C SER A 716 -31.16 -2.78 -11.79
N VAL A 717 -32.42 -2.36 -11.66
CA VAL A 717 -32.80 -0.96 -11.54
C VAL A 717 -33.74 -0.78 -10.36
N PHE A 718 -33.39 0.14 -9.48
CA PHE A 718 -34.17 0.50 -8.30
C PHE A 718 -34.48 2.01 -8.36
N ASN A 719 -35.67 2.40 -7.91
CA ASN A 719 -36.09 3.81 -7.92
C ASN A 719 -36.32 4.28 -6.49
N ASP A 720 -36.07 5.58 -6.28
CA ASP A 720 -36.30 6.27 -5.00
C ASP A 720 -35.64 5.55 -3.81
N VAL A 721 -34.37 5.18 -3.97
CA VAL A 721 -33.59 4.48 -2.93
C VAL A 721 -33.20 5.48 -1.83
N PRO A 722 -33.48 5.20 -0.55
CA PRO A 722 -33.04 6.05 0.55
C PRO A 722 -31.51 6.09 0.68
N VAL A 723 -30.99 7.21 1.18
CA VAL A 723 -29.56 7.41 1.48
C VAL A 723 -29.23 7.08 2.94
N ASN A 724 -27.96 7.11 3.30
CA ASN A 724 -27.38 6.93 4.63
C ASN A 724 -27.70 5.56 5.24
N GLN A 725 -27.41 4.52 4.47
CA GLN A 725 -27.65 3.14 4.87
C GLN A 725 -26.70 2.17 4.17
N VAL A 726 -26.50 1.03 4.82
CA VAL A 726 -25.81 -0.12 4.25
C VAL A 726 -26.86 -1.11 3.74
N VAL A 727 -26.82 -1.41 2.44
CA VAL A 727 -27.78 -2.29 1.78
C VAL A 727 -27.09 -3.46 1.08
N LYS A 728 -27.83 -4.55 0.90
CA LYS A 728 -27.45 -5.70 0.08
C LYS A 728 -28.33 -5.77 -1.16
N ILE A 729 -27.70 -5.94 -2.32
CA ILE A 729 -28.38 -6.14 -3.59
C ILE A 729 -27.86 -7.44 -4.22
N THR A 730 -28.78 -8.38 -4.45
CA THR A 730 -28.46 -9.67 -5.07
C THR A 730 -28.94 -9.69 -6.52
N GLN A 731 -28.11 -10.18 -7.44
CA GLN A 731 -28.45 -10.28 -8.85
C GLN A 731 -29.78 -11.03 -9.09
N GLY A 732 -30.64 -10.43 -9.92
CA GLY A 732 -31.95 -10.96 -10.28
C GLY A 732 -33.02 -10.88 -9.17
N ILE A 733 -32.72 -10.24 -8.04
CA ILE A 733 -33.70 -9.94 -6.98
C ILE A 733 -34.13 -8.47 -7.12
N SER A 734 -35.45 -8.24 -7.19
CA SER A 734 -36.02 -6.90 -7.42
C SER A 734 -36.15 -6.04 -6.16
N GLU A 735 -35.79 -6.57 -5.00
CA GLU A 735 -35.90 -5.88 -3.71
C GLU A 735 -34.50 -5.63 -3.12
N ILE A 736 -34.27 -4.42 -2.64
CA ILE A 736 -33.07 -4.07 -1.86
C ILE A 736 -33.25 -4.61 -0.44
N GLN A 737 -32.23 -5.30 0.08
CA GLN A 737 -32.23 -5.85 1.43
C GLN A 737 -31.48 -4.92 2.37
N SER A 738 -32.09 -4.56 3.50
CA SER A 738 -31.35 -3.89 4.58
C SER A 738 -30.41 -4.89 5.26
N THR A 739 -29.18 -4.47 5.56
CA THR A 739 -28.22 -5.29 6.31
C THR A 739 -28.48 -5.25 7.82
N GLY A 740 -29.13 -4.18 8.31
CA GLY A 740 -29.31 -3.93 9.74
C GLY A 740 -28.00 -3.58 10.47
N LEU A 741 -26.91 -3.35 9.74
CA LEU A 741 -25.63 -2.91 10.31
C LEU A 741 -25.78 -1.51 10.91
N SER A 742 -25.01 -1.27 11.95
CA SER A 742 -25.02 0.00 12.69
C SER A 742 -23.60 0.51 12.83
N ALA A 743 -23.46 1.83 12.68
CA ALA A 743 -22.25 2.57 12.95
C ALA A 743 -21.69 2.26 14.34
N LEU A 744 -20.37 2.20 14.41
CA LEU A 744 -19.60 2.09 15.63
C LEU A 744 -19.04 3.46 16.00
N THR A 745 -18.24 3.50 17.05
CA THR A 745 -17.46 4.67 17.39
C THR A 745 -16.14 4.13 17.91
N PHE A 746 -15.02 4.53 17.30
CA PHE A 746 -13.72 4.02 17.71
C PHE A 746 -13.43 4.28 19.20
N VAL A 747 -13.13 3.21 19.92
CA VAL A 747 -12.79 3.23 21.35
C VAL A 747 -11.28 3.40 21.49
N LYS A 748 -10.86 4.66 21.48
CA LYS A 748 -9.44 5.05 21.55
C LYS A 748 -8.94 4.90 22.99
N THR A 749 -8.31 3.77 23.30
CA THR A 749 -7.69 3.57 24.62
C THR A 749 -6.25 4.07 24.62
N ALA A 750 -5.79 4.57 25.76
CA ALA A 750 -4.37 4.83 25.95
C ALA A 750 -3.66 3.48 26.10
N HIS A 751 -3.15 2.93 25.00
CA HIS A 751 -2.23 1.81 25.09
C HIS A 751 -0.91 2.30 25.69
N GLU A 752 -0.59 1.85 26.91
CA GLU A 752 0.79 1.90 27.41
C GLU A 752 1.61 0.91 26.59
N HIS A 753 2.53 1.43 25.78
CA HIS A 753 3.44 0.60 24.97
C HIS A 753 4.30 -0.28 25.88
N HIS A 754 4.34 -1.59 25.61
CA HIS A 754 5.27 -2.55 26.22
C HIS A 754 6.59 -2.62 25.47
#